data_AF-A0A0Q7ECL4-F1
#
_entry.id   AF-A0A0Q7ECL4-F1
#
_cell.length_a   1.000
_cell.length_b   1.000
_cell.length_c   1.000
_cell.angle_alpha   90.00
_cell.angle_beta   90.00
_cell.angle_gamma   90.00
#
_symmetry.space_group_name_H-M   'P 1'
#
loop_
_entity.id
_entity.type
_entity.pdbx_description
1 polymer ?
#
loop_
_entity_poly.entity_id
_entity_poly.type
_entity_poly.pdbx_seq_one_letter_code
_entity_poly.pdbx_strand_id
1 'polypeptide(L)'
;MNHLNHLLLLLAMGGTAASHASEADHREFEATLHVPYRAVPAPDGTQQEARTFTLEFSYPHVQRPQSVFWLVELEGPDGGTVQRWHGVERLFKAPVQVLVDWSAQNGRAAMPEGVYRVRMRAVAQDGRAVKGSTEDAVLQALAAEGEEAHEQEWELAVGGGNGPAMPAFSALPTGPASAARARAEARAANSADSANSAGPAPQRLRQGAAAATASLPYTVYFGNLHSQTNHSDGGGALASCTGAQAPQSAAYGPTDAYAYARNRGLDFLLASEHNHMYDGSDATNTSADAAAAKALYQSGLSMAGSYSSANPGFLALYGQEWGVINNGGHLNILNAGELLGWESNSNGQLLADTPTAKGDYAALYTLMRQRGWLGQFNHPATSGQFAAGGVALGYTADGDQAMALCEVLNTSAFSTNTTETETGRSNYEGACRKALEAGFHVAFSSNQDNHCANWGASYTNRTGVLIPSGTALSNASFMDAVRARRVFATMDKASQLVLTANGHIMGERFSNSGTLQLQVNFANSAGKTASTVQIFEGVPGRNGTVTQLSSTASTTITPSNGEHFYYAKVTQDDGNILWSAPVWVSQGAVVEPPPPQPQPQPQPQPQQLILNGGFESGAASWTASSGVVTNSAGQAAHGGSYKAWLNGYGAAHTDTLYQQVAIPAAAASATLSFWLKVASDESTTSTAYDTLKVQVRSSTGAVLATLATYSNLNKSSSYAQKSFSLDAWKGQTVRIHFEGIEGSTVQTSFLVDDVALNIQ
;
A
#
# COMPACT_ATOMS: atom_id res chain seq x y z
N MET A 1 -24.33 -79.41 -14.75
CA MET A 1 -23.51 -78.54 -15.60
C MET A 1 -23.83 -77.10 -15.23
N ASN A 2 -22.81 -76.42 -14.70
CA ASN A 2 -22.61 -74.98 -14.44
C ASN A 2 -23.69 -74.14 -13.73
N HIS A 3 -23.39 -73.83 -12.47
CA HIS A 3 -23.98 -72.73 -11.69
C HIS A 3 -23.31 -71.39 -12.05
N LEU A 4 -24.15 -70.35 -12.15
CA LEU A 4 -23.82 -68.93 -12.30
C LEU A 4 -23.06 -68.40 -11.05
N ASN A 5 -22.02 -67.58 -11.27
CA ASN A 5 -21.42 -66.74 -10.25
C ASN A 5 -21.76 -65.26 -10.51
N HIS A 6 -22.36 -64.62 -9.51
CA HIS A 6 -22.59 -63.19 -9.41
C HIS A 6 -21.31 -62.46 -8.99
N LEU A 7 -20.95 -61.38 -9.68
CA LEU A 7 -19.98 -60.40 -9.20
C LEU A 7 -20.73 -59.11 -8.88
N LEU A 8 -20.70 -58.71 -7.61
CA LEU A 8 -21.30 -57.49 -7.07
C LEU A 8 -20.54 -56.26 -7.60
N LEU A 9 -21.27 -55.34 -8.25
CA LEU A 9 -20.80 -54.00 -8.58
C LEU A 9 -21.17 -53.07 -7.41
N LEU A 10 -20.19 -52.65 -6.60
CA LEU A 10 -20.37 -51.57 -5.62
C LEU A 10 -20.34 -50.22 -6.35
N LEU A 11 -21.46 -49.52 -6.38
CA LEU A 11 -21.50 -48.08 -6.66
C LEU A 11 -20.86 -47.34 -5.47
N ALA A 12 -19.68 -46.75 -5.68
CA ALA A 12 -19.16 -45.71 -4.80
C ALA A 12 -19.89 -44.40 -5.12
N MET A 13 -20.76 -43.97 -4.22
CA MET A 13 -21.25 -42.59 -4.22
C MET A 13 -20.09 -41.67 -3.86
N GLY A 14 -19.61 -40.89 -4.83
CA GLY A 14 -18.64 -39.82 -4.59
C GLY A 14 -19.30 -38.73 -3.73
N GLY A 15 -18.91 -38.68 -2.46
CA GLY A 15 -19.22 -37.52 -1.62
C GLY A 15 -18.46 -36.31 -2.15
N THR A 16 -19.19 -35.25 -2.48
CA THR A 16 -18.60 -33.93 -2.67
C THR A 16 -17.96 -33.51 -1.35
N ALA A 17 -16.62 -33.49 -1.31
CA ALA A 17 -15.90 -32.88 -0.21
C ALA A 17 -16.36 -31.42 -0.11
N ALA A 18 -16.94 -31.07 1.02
CA ALA A 18 -17.21 -29.67 1.34
C ALA A 18 -15.86 -28.94 1.32
N SER A 19 -15.77 -27.92 0.47
CA SER A 19 -14.64 -26.99 0.41
C SER A 19 -14.48 -26.34 1.79
N HIS A 20 -13.44 -26.73 2.51
CA HIS A 20 -13.05 -26.09 3.76
C HIS A 20 -12.36 -24.75 3.42
N ALA A 21 -12.81 -23.67 4.06
CA ALA A 21 -12.17 -22.35 3.99
C ALA A 21 -11.01 -22.24 5.00
N SER A 22 -10.07 -21.31 4.74
CA SER A 22 -8.78 -21.13 5.42
C SER A 22 -8.82 -21.25 6.95
N GLU A 23 -7.91 -22.02 7.56
CA GLU A 23 -7.74 -22.21 9.01
C GLU A 23 -6.97 -21.11 9.75
N ALA A 24 -6.14 -20.30 9.04
CA ALA A 24 -5.18 -19.39 9.67
C ALA A 24 -5.64 -17.92 9.79
N ASP A 25 -6.43 -17.41 8.85
CA ASP A 25 -6.77 -15.98 8.74
C ASP A 25 -8.27 -15.69 8.71
N HIS A 26 -8.61 -14.45 9.07
CA HIS A 26 -9.98 -13.90 9.12
C HIS A 26 -10.97 -14.79 9.90
N ARG A 27 -10.48 -15.43 10.97
CA ARG A 27 -11.28 -16.20 11.93
C ARG A 27 -11.51 -15.44 13.22
N GLU A 28 -10.99 -14.24 13.39
CA GLU A 28 -11.14 -13.48 14.63
C GLU A 28 -12.61 -13.08 14.87
N PHE A 29 -12.91 -12.80 16.13
CA PHE A 29 -14.11 -12.08 16.46
C PHE A 29 -14.04 -10.66 15.87
N GLU A 30 -15.09 -10.25 15.17
CA GLU A 30 -15.24 -8.89 14.65
C GLU A 30 -16.46 -8.23 15.28
N ALA A 31 -16.33 -6.96 15.62
CA ALA A 31 -17.42 -6.13 16.11
C ALA A 31 -17.39 -4.78 15.39
N THR A 32 -18.46 -4.47 14.65
CA THR A 32 -18.62 -3.19 13.94
C THR A 32 -19.81 -2.42 14.50
N LEU A 33 -19.74 -1.09 14.37
CA LEU A 33 -20.77 -0.17 14.80
C LEU A 33 -21.12 0.77 13.64
N HIS A 34 -22.39 0.82 13.25
CA HIS A 34 -22.92 1.82 12.32
C HIS A 34 -23.77 2.84 13.06
N VAL A 35 -23.40 4.11 12.89
CA VAL A 35 -24.11 5.26 13.46
C VAL A 35 -24.50 6.20 12.32
N PRO A 36 -25.79 6.35 12.01
CA PRO A 36 -26.23 7.39 11.08
C PRO A 36 -25.80 8.75 11.59
N TYR A 37 -25.21 9.59 10.74
CA TYR A 37 -24.69 10.91 11.15
C TYR A 37 -25.78 11.98 11.25
N ARG A 38 -26.75 11.97 10.32
CA ARG A 38 -27.98 12.78 10.37
C ARG A 38 -29.24 11.93 10.55
N ALA A 39 -30.24 12.47 11.24
CA ALA A 39 -31.51 11.81 11.40
C ALA A 39 -32.21 11.76 10.04
N VAL A 40 -32.93 10.67 9.78
CA VAL A 40 -33.75 10.58 8.57
C VAL A 40 -34.98 11.46 8.79
N PRO A 41 -35.30 12.42 7.89
CA PRO A 41 -36.52 13.21 8.00
C PRO A 41 -37.76 12.31 8.00
N ALA A 42 -38.75 12.59 8.85
CA ALA A 42 -40.01 11.85 8.79
C ALA A 42 -40.74 12.14 7.46
N PRO A 43 -41.57 11.19 6.95
CA PRO A 43 -42.30 11.36 5.69
C PRO A 43 -43.22 12.60 5.64
N ASP A 44 -43.63 13.12 6.80
CA ASP A 44 -44.46 14.32 6.95
C ASP A 44 -43.65 15.63 7.04
N GLY A 45 -42.32 15.54 6.91
CA GLY A 45 -41.40 16.66 6.99
C GLY A 45 -41.03 17.08 8.42
N THR A 46 -41.55 16.41 9.45
CA THR A 46 -41.12 16.66 10.83
C THR A 46 -39.72 16.05 11.05
N GLN A 47 -38.79 16.81 11.63
CA GLN A 47 -37.51 16.26 12.06
C GLN A 47 -37.68 15.65 13.44
N GLN A 48 -38.00 14.36 13.50
CA GLN A 48 -37.75 13.59 14.70
C GLN A 48 -36.27 13.21 14.69
N GLU A 49 -35.49 13.78 15.61
CA GLU A 49 -34.08 13.42 15.82
C GLU A 49 -34.00 12.03 16.47
N ALA A 50 -34.28 10.99 15.69
CA ALA A 50 -34.24 9.59 16.09
C ALA A 50 -33.39 8.79 15.11
N ARG A 51 -32.68 7.79 15.65
CA ARG A 51 -31.69 6.97 14.95
C ARG A 51 -31.73 5.56 15.51
N THR A 52 -31.33 4.61 14.68
CA THR A 52 -31.01 3.26 15.12
C THR A 52 -29.52 3.06 14.89
N PHE A 53 -28.78 2.74 15.96
CA PHE A 53 -27.41 2.27 15.85
C PHE A 53 -27.44 0.77 15.57
N THR A 54 -26.61 0.33 14.64
CA THR A 54 -26.52 -1.09 14.28
C THR A 54 -25.16 -1.62 14.72
N LEU A 55 -25.17 -2.59 15.62
CA LEU A 55 -23.98 -3.33 15.99
C LEU A 55 -24.02 -4.65 15.23
N GLU A 56 -22.88 -5.05 14.68
CA GLU A 56 -22.74 -6.34 14.01
C GLU A 56 -21.55 -7.09 14.57
N PHE A 57 -21.79 -8.35 14.93
CA PHE A 57 -20.82 -9.26 15.52
C PHE A 57 -20.63 -10.47 14.62
N SER A 58 -19.40 -10.75 14.22
CA SER A 58 -19.04 -11.92 13.41
C SER A 58 -17.91 -12.69 14.10
N TYR A 59 -17.88 -14.00 13.90
CA TYR A 59 -16.74 -14.85 14.31
C TYR A 59 -16.70 -16.02 13.32
N PRO A 60 -16.11 -15.81 12.13
CA PRO A 60 -16.06 -16.82 11.10
C PRO A 60 -15.41 -18.11 11.62
N HIS A 61 -15.98 -19.26 11.25
CA HIS A 61 -15.46 -20.59 11.61
C HIS A 61 -15.37 -20.90 13.11
N VAL A 62 -16.09 -20.16 13.96
CA VAL A 62 -16.11 -20.41 15.40
C VAL A 62 -16.61 -21.83 15.72
N GLN A 63 -15.78 -22.59 16.44
CA GLN A 63 -16.03 -24.01 16.71
C GLN A 63 -17.01 -24.24 17.86
N ARG A 64 -17.08 -23.27 18.78
CA ARG A 64 -17.95 -23.30 19.94
C ARG A 64 -18.82 -22.05 19.98
N PRO A 65 -20.05 -22.15 20.48
CA PRO A 65 -20.87 -20.96 20.69
C PRO A 65 -20.20 -19.98 21.65
N GLN A 66 -20.26 -18.70 21.29
CA GLN A 66 -19.70 -17.59 22.06
C GLN A 66 -20.81 -16.79 22.72
N SER A 67 -20.49 -16.21 23.88
CA SER A 67 -21.21 -15.09 24.49
C SER A 67 -20.48 -13.80 24.13
N VAL A 68 -21.15 -12.91 23.39
CA VAL A 68 -20.61 -11.62 22.99
C VAL A 68 -21.11 -10.55 23.95
N PHE A 69 -20.23 -10.05 24.82
CA PHE A 69 -20.52 -8.96 25.73
C PHE A 69 -20.29 -7.63 25.03
N TRP A 70 -21.24 -6.71 25.09
CA TRP A 70 -21.13 -5.42 24.42
C TRP A 70 -21.67 -4.27 25.25
N LEU A 71 -21.05 -3.10 25.07
CA LEU A 71 -21.37 -1.84 25.71
C LEU A 71 -21.34 -0.72 24.65
N VAL A 72 -22.38 0.10 24.61
CA VAL A 72 -22.45 1.33 23.80
C VAL A 72 -22.64 2.52 24.71
N GLU A 73 -21.83 3.55 24.51
CA GLU A 73 -21.85 4.80 25.25
C GLU A 73 -22.05 5.95 24.27
N LEU A 74 -23.08 6.76 24.51
CA LEU A 74 -23.26 8.05 23.85
C LEU A 74 -22.68 9.13 24.75
N GLU A 75 -21.71 9.85 24.26
CA GLU A 75 -21.05 10.96 24.94
C GLU A 75 -21.46 12.28 24.29
N GLY A 76 -21.71 13.27 25.15
CA GLY A 76 -22.08 14.62 24.76
C GLY A 76 -20.91 15.42 24.20
N PRO A 77 -21.18 16.62 23.64
CA PRO A 77 -20.13 17.52 23.17
C PRO A 77 -19.11 17.95 24.25
N ASP A 78 -19.47 17.82 25.53
CA ASP A 78 -18.62 18.07 26.69
C ASP A 78 -17.77 16.85 27.11
N GLY A 79 -17.92 15.71 26.42
CA GLY A 79 -17.27 14.43 26.71
C GLY A 79 -17.93 13.63 27.83
N GLY A 80 -19.03 14.12 28.41
CA GLY A 80 -19.76 13.39 29.45
C GLY A 80 -20.61 12.27 28.83
N THR A 81 -20.65 11.09 29.45
CA THR A 81 -21.59 10.03 29.03
C THR A 81 -23.03 10.47 29.29
N VAL A 82 -23.81 10.55 28.21
CA VAL A 82 -25.22 10.96 28.20
C VAL A 82 -26.14 9.75 28.35
N GLN A 83 -25.83 8.67 27.64
CA GLN A 83 -26.62 7.45 27.67
C GLN A 83 -25.72 6.23 27.45
N ARG A 84 -26.15 5.09 28.00
CA ARG A 84 -25.41 3.83 27.91
C ARG A 84 -26.39 2.69 27.64
N TRP A 85 -25.96 1.75 26.80
CA TRP A 85 -26.66 0.50 26.51
C TRP A 85 -25.67 -0.65 26.61
N HIS A 86 -26.14 -1.82 27.04
CA HIS A 86 -25.29 -3.00 27.16
C HIS A 86 -26.10 -4.26 26.88
N GLY A 87 -25.40 -5.35 26.57
CA GLY A 87 -26.04 -6.64 26.37
C GLY A 87 -25.06 -7.78 26.22
N VAL A 88 -25.64 -8.97 26.06
CA VAL A 88 -24.90 -10.21 25.77
C VAL A 88 -25.66 -10.98 24.70
N GLU A 89 -24.99 -11.23 23.59
CA GLU A 89 -25.55 -11.99 22.47
C GLU A 89 -24.94 -13.37 22.35
N ARG A 90 -25.71 -14.30 21.79
CA ARG A 90 -25.21 -15.62 21.41
C ARG A 90 -24.72 -15.60 19.97
N LEU A 91 -23.44 -15.84 19.76
CA LEU A 91 -22.88 -15.98 18.42
C LEU A 91 -22.47 -17.43 18.15
N PHE A 92 -22.95 -18.01 17.05
CA PHE A 92 -22.47 -19.31 16.58
C PHE A 92 -22.76 -19.50 15.08
N LYS A 93 -21.69 -19.63 14.28
CA LYS A 93 -21.72 -19.90 12.81
C LYS A 93 -22.44 -18.87 11.93
N ALA A 94 -23.11 -17.89 12.51
CA ALA A 94 -23.77 -16.81 11.80
C ALA A 94 -23.51 -15.49 12.54
N PRO A 95 -23.35 -14.37 11.81
CA PRO A 95 -23.27 -13.05 12.42
C PRO A 95 -24.52 -12.72 13.24
N VAL A 96 -24.35 -11.87 14.24
CA VAL A 96 -25.44 -11.33 15.06
C VAL A 96 -25.53 -9.84 14.86
N GLN A 97 -26.76 -9.35 14.65
CA GLN A 97 -27.04 -7.93 14.56
C GLN A 97 -27.85 -7.48 15.79
N VAL A 98 -27.45 -6.37 16.40
CA VAL A 98 -28.18 -5.71 17.48
C VAL A 98 -28.55 -4.30 17.05
N LEU A 99 -29.81 -3.95 17.25
CA LEU A 99 -30.34 -2.62 16.96
C LEU A 99 -30.53 -1.86 18.29
N VAL A 100 -29.93 -0.68 18.37
CA VAL A 100 -30.06 0.23 19.51
C VAL A 100 -30.79 1.48 19.04
N ASP A 101 -32.07 1.58 19.39
CA ASP A 101 -32.87 2.76 19.09
C ASP A 101 -32.55 3.89 20.06
N TRP A 102 -32.34 5.07 19.49
CA TRP A 102 -32.05 6.29 20.22
C TRP A 102 -32.86 7.46 19.65
N SER A 103 -33.24 8.39 20.52
CA SER A 103 -33.78 9.68 20.12
C SER A 103 -33.10 10.77 20.91
N ALA A 104 -32.96 11.96 20.32
CA ALA A 104 -32.38 13.15 20.95
C ALA A 104 -33.34 13.77 21.99
N GLN A 105 -33.91 12.94 22.86
CA GLN A 105 -34.77 13.29 23.96
C GLN A 105 -34.19 12.74 25.26
N ASN A 106 -34.08 13.59 26.27
CA ASN A 106 -33.83 13.18 27.65
C ASN A 106 -35.12 13.42 28.46
N GLY A 107 -35.95 12.39 28.60
CA GLY A 107 -37.30 12.54 29.13
C GLY A 107 -38.19 13.37 28.20
N ARG A 108 -38.58 14.58 28.63
CA ARG A 108 -39.38 15.54 27.81
C ARG A 108 -38.54 16.66 27.18
N ALA A 109 -37.25 16.75 27.50
CA ALA A 109 -36.38 17.81 27.01
C ALA A 109 -35.60 17.34 25.77
N ALA A 110 -35.51 18.18 24.75
CA ALA A 110 -34.63 17.94 23.61
C ALA A 110 -33.16 18.00 24.07
N MET A 111 -32.31 17.13 23.52
CA MET A 111 -30.88 17.21 23.76
C MET A 111 -30.27 18.46 23.08
N PRO A 112 -29.20 19.04 23.66
CA PRO A 112 -28.49 20.15 23.04
C PRO A 112 -28.05 19.86 21.60
N GLU A 113 -28.06 20.89 20.75
CA GLU A 113 -27.44 20.78 19.43
C GLU A 113 -25.92 20.59 19.56
N GLY A 114 -25.35 19.77 18.69
CA GLY A 114 -23.91 19.53 18.70
C GLY A 114 -23.54 18.18 18.09
N VAL A 115 -22.24 17.91 18.10
CA VAL A 115 -21.70 16.63 17.67
C VAL A 115 -21.45 15.76 18.90
N TYR A 116 -22.08 14.60 18.88
CA TYR A 116 -22.00 13.57 19.90
C TYR A 116 -21.11 12.45 19.42
N ARG A 117 -20.60 11.67 20.36
CA ARG A 117 -19.72 10.53 20.10
C ARG A 117 -20.38 9.25 20.58
N VAL A 118 -20.42 8.23 19.74
CA VAL A 118 -20.92 6.90 20.09
C VAL A 118 -19.75 5.94 20.09
N ARG A 119 -19.49 5.33 21.24
CA ARG A 119 -18.40 4.38 21.45
C ARG A 119 -18.98 3.02 21.77
N MET A 120 -18.57 1.99 21.02
CA MET A 120 -18.88 0.59 21.29
C MET A 120 -17.63 -0.13 21.77
N ARG A 121 -17.77 -0.95 22.81
CA ARG A 121 -16.78 -1.97 23.22
C ARG A 121 -17.44 -3.35 23.21
N ALA A 122 -16.75 -4.36 22.67
CA ALA A 122 -17.27 -5.72 22.60
C ALA A 122 -16.19 -6.79 22.76
N VAL A 123 -16.55 -7.94 23.33
CA VAL A 123 -15.68 -9.12 23.41
C VAL A 123 -16.48 -10.42 23.33
N ALA A 124 -15.89 -11.45 22.73
CA ALA A 124 -16.46 -12.80 22.65
C ALA A 124 -15.74 -13.76 23.61
N GLN A 125 -16.52 -14.50 24.40
CA GLN A 125 -16.00 -15.51 25.32
C GLN A 125 -16.71 -16.85 25.16
N ASP A 126 -15.99 -17.95 25.41
CA ASP A 126 -16.53 -19.31 25.47
C ASP A 126 -17.66 -19.36 26.52
N GLY A 127 -18.91 -19.54 26.08
CA GLY A 127 -20.03 -19.34 26.98
C GLY A 127 -21.39 -19.81 26.46
N ARG A 128 -22.28 -20.14 27.39
CA ARG A 128 -23.71 -20.28 27.09
C ARG A 128 -24.33 -18.90 27.18
N ALA A 129 -25.22 -18.61 26.24
CA ALA A 129 -25.94 -17.34 26.17
C ALA A 129 -26.71 -17.08 27.46
N VAL A 130 -26.50 -15.90 28.04
CA VAL A 130 -27.34 -15.37 29.11
C VAL A 130 -27.99 -14.11 28.57
N LYS A 131 -29.27 -14.20 28.22
CA LYS A 131 -30.04 -13.02 27.81
C LYS A 131 -30.23 -12.13 29.04
N GLY A 132 -29.74 -10.89 29.00
CA GLY A 132 -29.90 -9.92 30.09
C GLY A 132 -28.82 -10.01 31.19
N SER A 133 -27.55 -9.89 30.82
CA SER A 133 -26.47 -9.69 31.79
C SER A 133 -26.56 -8.31 32.46
N THR A 134 -26.17 -8.21 33.72
CA THR A 134 -26.06 -6.91 34.40
C THR A 134 -24.94 -6.07 33.75
N GLU A 135 -25.07 -4.75 33.83
CA GLU A 135 -24.03 -3.83 33.36
C GLU A 135 -22.67 -4.14 33.99
N ASP A 136 -22.63 -4.39 35.30
CA ASP A 136 -21.41 -4.76 36.03
C ASP A 136 -20.75 -6.02 35.45
N ALA A 137 -21.53 -7.02 35.05
CA ALA A 137 -20.99 -8.25 34.46
C ALA A 137 -20.44 -8.00 33.05
N VAL A 138 -21.06 -7.13 32.26
CA VAL A 138 -20.52 -6.69 30.97
C VAL A 138 -19.21 -5.92 31.16
N LEU A 139 -19.17 -4.97 32.11
CA LEU A 139 -17.98 -4.19 32.42
C LEU A 139 -16.83 -5.08 32.93
N GLN A 140 -17.14 -6.09 33.75
CA GLN A 140 -16.16 -7.08 34.20
C GLN A 140 -15.61 -7.92 33.05
N ALA A 141 -16.46 -8.40 32.13
CA ALA A 141 -16.02 -9.14 30.94
C ALA A 141 -15.11 -8.28 30.06
N LEU A 142 -15.49 -7.03 29.77
CA LEU A 142 -14.67 -6.10 29.00
C LEU A 142 -13.35 -5.77 29.70
N ALA A 143 -13.36 -5.62 31.03
CA ALA A 143 -12.15 -5.32 31.79
C ALA A 143 -11.19 -6.52 31.89
N ALA A 144 -11.70 -7.75 31.90
CA ALA A 144 -10.89 -8.96 31.94
C ALA A 144 -10.03 -9.14 30.67
N GLU A 145 -10.55 -8.68 29.54
CA GLU A 145 -9.92 -8.78 28.22
C GLU A 145 -9.05 -7.54 27.90
N GLY A 146 -9.19 -6.47 28.69
CA GLY A 146 -8.28 -5.32 28.66
C GLY A 146 -8.17 -4.66 27.28
N GLU A 147 -6.96 -4.64 26.71
CA GLU A 147 -6.70 -4.09 25.37
C GLU A 147 -7.15 -5.02 24.22
N GLU A 148 -7.67 -6.22 24.51
CA GLU A 148 -8.20 -7.16 23.50
C GLU A 148 -9.70 -6.94 23.23
N ALA A 149 -10.38 -6.09 24.01
CA ALA A 149 -11.74 -5.69 23.72
C ALA A 149 -11.80 -4.88 22.41
N HIS A 150 -12.67 -5.28 21.48
CA HIS A 150 -12.88 -4.56 20.23
C HIS A 150 -13.58 -3.23 20.51
N GLU A 151 -13.01 -2.15 20.02
CA GLU A 151 -13.54 -0.81 20.20
C GLU A 151 -13.85 -0.15 18.86
N GLN A 152 -15.00 0.49 18.75
CA GLN A 152 -15.40 1.29 17.59
C GLN A 152 -15.99 2.63 18.05
N GLU A 153 -15.67 3.71 17.34
CA GLU A 153 -16.10 5.07 17.70
C GLU A 153 -16.54 5.85 16.46
N TRP A 154 -17.72 6.48 16.56
CA TRP A 154 -18.32 7.28 15.48
C TRP A 154 -19.00 8.54 16.02
N GLU A 155 -19.04 9.59 15.20
CA GLU A 155 -19.75 10.82 15.53
C GLU A 155 -21.19 10.80 15.00
N LEU A 156 -22.08 11.56 15.64
CA LEU A 156 -23.39 11.92 15.10
C LEU A 156 -23.69 13.39 15.40
N ALA A 157 -24.42 14.06 14.50
CA ALA A 157 -24.83 15.45 14.70
C ALA A 157 -26.30 15.52 15.15
N VAL A 158 -26.58 16.29 16.20
CA VAL A 158 -27.93 16.67 16.64
C VAL A 158 -28.18 18.11 16.22
N GLY A 159 -29.23 18.34 15.43
CA GLY A 159 -29.57 19.68 14.94
C GLY A 159 -28.73 20.15 13.74
N GLY A 160 -28.81 21.46 13.46
CA GLY A 160 -28.34 22.09 12.21
C GLY A 160 -27.27 23.16 12.40
N GLY A 161 -26.32 22.95 13.31
CA GLY A 161 -25.27 23.92 13.61
C GLY A 161 -24.45 24.36 12.39
N ASN A 162 -23.93 25.59 12.45
CA ASN A 162 -22.96 26.07 11.46
C ASN A 162 -21.65 25.31 11.65
N GLY A 163 -21.19 24.61 10.62
CA GLY A 163 -19.88 23.95 10.62
C GLY A 163 -18.72 24.95 10.84
N PRO A 164 -17.50 24.45 11.13
CA PRO A 164 -16.35 25.31 11.38
C PRO A 164 -16.02 26.17 10.16
N ALA A 165 -15.49 27.37 10.42
CA ALA A 165 -14.94 28.20 9.36
C ALA A 165 -13.68 27.54 8.76
N MET A 166 -13.79 27.09 7.51
CA MET A 166 -12.68 26.50 6.76
C MET A 166 -11.95 27.57 5.92
N PRO A 167 -10.60 27.50 5.80
CA PRO A 167 -9.86 28.31 4.85
C PRO A 167 -10.37 28.10 3.42
N ALA A 168 -10.35 29.16 2.62
CA ALA A 168 -10.62 29.02 1.18
C ALA A 168 -9.51 28.17 0.54
N PHE A 169 -9.89 27.02 -0.01
CA PHE A 169 -8.96 26.09 -0.66
C PHE A 169 -9.55 25.59 -1.97
N SER A 170 -8.79 25.70 -3.05
CA SER A 170 -9.18 25.10 -4.33
C SER A 170 -8.83 23.62 -4.31
N ALA A 171 -9.77 22.76 -4.71
CA ALA A 171 -9.48 21.34 -4.92
C ALA A 171 -8.27 21.18 -5.84
N LEU A 172 -7.33 20.31 -5.45
CA LEU A 172 -6.19 19.94 -6.26
C LEU A 172 -6.66 19.12 -7.47
N PRO A 173 -5.96 19.17 -8.61
CA PRO A 173 -6.22 18.28 -9.74
C PRO A 173 -6.20 16.82 -9.29
N THR A 174 -7.08 16.00 -9.87
CA THR A 174 -7.13 14.56 -9.60
C THR A 174 -6.62 13.75 -10.80
N GLY A 175 -6.27 12.49 -10.55
CA GLY A 175 -5.87 11.54 -11.58
C GLY A 175 -6.92 11.34 -12.69
N PRO A 176 -6.52 10.81 -13.86
CA PRO A 176 -7.41 10.74 -15.03
C PRO A 176 -8.67 9.89 -14.79
N ALA A 177 -8.54 8.75 -14.10
CA ALA A 177 -9.65 7.83 -13.87
C ALA A 177 -10.64 8.43 -12.86
N SER A 178 -10.15 8.98 -11.75
CA SER A 178 -10.97 9.67 -10.76
C SER A 178 -11.64 10.92 -11.34
N ALA A 179 -10.91 11.72 -12.13
CA ALA A 179 -11.46 12.89 -12.81
C ALA A 179 -12.55 12.52 -13.83
N ALA A 180 -12.36 11.44 -14.60
CA ALA A 180 -13.36 10.97 -15.54
C ALA A 180 -14.64 10.51 -14.83
N ARG A 181 -14.49 9.78 -13.72
CA ARG A 181 -15.62 9.33 -12.89
C ARG A 181 -16.39 10.49 -12.27
N ALA A 182 -15.70 11.46 -11.68
CA ALA A 182 -16.33 12.65 -11.11
C ALA A 182 -17.14 13.43 -12.16
N ARG A 183 -16.63 13.56 -13.40
CA ARG A 183 -17.37 14.19 -14.50
C ARG A 183 -18.60 13.38 -14.91
N ALA A 184 -18.52 12.05 -14.91
CA ALA A 184 -19.66 11.19 -15.22
C ALA A 184 -20.76 11.29 -14.16
N GLU A 185 -20.39 11.30 -12.88
CA GLU A 185 -21.33 11.45 -11.76
C GLU A 185 -22.00 12.83 -11.76
N ALA A 186 -21.23 13.90 -12.00
CA ALA A 186 -21.79 15.24 -12.13
C ALA A 186 -22.77 15.37 -13.31
N ARG A 187 -22.51 14.69 -14.44
CA ARG A 187 -23.45 14.63 -15.57
C ARG A 187 -24.73 13.87 -15.20
N ALA A 188 -24.61 12.74 -14.50
CA ALA A 188 -25.74 11.94 -14.07
C ALA A 188 -26.65 12.71 -13.08
N ALA A 189 -26.06 13.43 -12.13
CA ALA A 189 -26.81 14.28 -11.19
C ALA A 189 -27.59 15.38 -11.92
N ASN A 190 -26.97 16.08 -12.87
CA ASN A 190 -27.64 17.12 -13.66
C ASN A 190 -28.78 16.57 -14.52
N SER A 191 -28.67 15.34 -15.04
CA SER A 191 -29.77 14.70 -15.78
C SER A 191 -30.93 14.28 -14.87
N ALA A 192 -30.66 13.84 -13.63
CA ALA A 192 -31.69 13.48 -12.67
C ALA A 192 -32.48 14.71 -12.18
N ASP A 193 -31.82 15.85 -11.95
CA ASP A 193 -32.48 17.12 -11.60
C ASP A 193 -33.39 17.63 -12.74
N SER A 194 -32.98 17.45 -14.00
CA SER A 194 -33.78 17.86 -15.17
C SER A 194 -35.02 16.98 -15.41
N ALA A 195 -35.05 15.76 -14.88
CA ALA A 195 -36.21 14.86 -14.97
C ALA A 195 -37.25 15.09 -13.86
N ASN A 196 -36.88 15.79 -12.79
CA ASN A 196 -37.73 15.99 -11.60
C ASN A 196 -38.19 17.44 -11.38
N SER A 197 -37.88 18.38 -12.27
CA SER A 197 -38.24 19.79 -12.10
C SER A 197 -39.68 20.13 -12.55
N ALA A 198 -40.64 19.86 -11.67
CA ALA A 198 -41.94 20.55 -11.62
C ALA A 198 -42.10 21.25 -10.26
N GLY A 199 -41.24 22.22 -9.98
CA GLY A 199 -41.27 23.05 -8.77
C GLY A 199 -40.13 24.06 -8.76
N PRO A 200 -40.29 25.26 -8.14
CA PRO A 200 -39.25 26.27 -8.15
C PRO A 200 -38.05 25.79 -7.30
N ALA A 201 -36.87 25.77 -7.91
CA ALA A 201 -35.63 25.37 -7.26
C ALA A 201 -35.35 26.24 -6.02
N PRO A 202 -34.95 25.67 -4.87
CA PRO A 202 -34.44 26.46 -3.77
C PRO A 202 -33.12 27.11 -4.23
N GLN A 203 -33.10 28.44 -4.19
CA GLN A 203 -31.89 29.23 -4.39
C GLN A 203 -30.87 28.85 -3.31
N ARG A 204 -29.94 27.96 -3.64
CA ARG A 204 -28.71 27.79 -2.84
C ARG A 204 -28.00 29.13 -2.85
N LEU A 205 -27.92 29.77 -1.68
CA LEU A 205 -27.12 30.96 -1.44
C LEU A 205 -25.69 30.66 -1.89
N ARG A 206 -25.33 31.12 -3.09
CA ARG A 206 -23.94 31.28 -3.49
C ARG A 206 -23.39 32.42 -2.65
N GLN A 207 -22.95 32.11 -1.43
CA GLN A 207 -22.05 33.01 -0.72
C GLN A 207 -20.87 33.27 -1.67
N GLY A 208 -20.61 34.56 -1.92
CA GLY A 208 -19.64 35.01 -2.92
C GLY A 208 -18.30 34.32 -2.69
N ALA A 209 -17.94 33.42 -3.60
CA ALA A 209 -16.64 32.78 -3.60
C ALA A 209 -15.59 33.88 -3.80
N ALA A 210 -14.90 34.24 -2.73
CA ALA A 210 -13.61 34.92 -2.85
C ALA A 210 -12.71 34.05 -3.73
N ALA A 211 -11.96 34.67 -4.65
CA ALA A 211 -11.02 33.94 -5.49
C ALA A 211 -10.02 33.16 -4.61
N ALA A 212 -9.91 31.84 -4.83
CA ALA A 212 -8.94 31.00 -4.13
C ALA A 212 -7.51 31.53 -4.40
N THR A 213 -6.74 31.77 -3.34
CA THR A 213 -5.46 32.48 -3.42
C THR A 213 -4.23 31.57 -3.62
N ALA A 214 -4.36 30.25 -3.45
CA ALA A 214 -3.28 29.29 -3.72
C ALA A 214 -3.81 27.86 -3.98
N SER A 215 -3.21 27.15 -4.95
CA SER A 215 -3.29 25.69 -5.07
C SER A 215 -1.90 25.11 -4.81
N LEU A 216 -1.80 24.08 -3.97
CA LEU A 216 -0.54 23.37 -3.77
C LEU A 216 -0.12 22.67 -5.08
N PRO A 217 1.18 22.54 -5.39
CA PRO A 217 1.67 22.01 -6.67
C PRO A 217 1.62 20.47 -6.73
N TYR A 218 0.46 19.89 -6.43
CA TYR A 218 0.24 18.45 -6.38
C TYR A 218 -0.98 18.04 -7.19
N THR A 219 -0.95 16.80 -7.67
CA THR A 219 -2.09 16.07 -8.22
C THR A 219 -2.42 14.91 -7.29
N VAL A 220 -3.70 14.75 -6.95
CA VAL A 220 -4.20 13.69 -6.08
C VAL A 220 -4.60 12.48 -6.92
N TYR A 221 -4.07 11.31 -6.56
CA TYR A 221 -4.49 10.04 -7.12
C TYR A 221 -5.24 9.25 -6.05
N PHE A 222 -6.41 8.72 -6.39
CA PHE A 222 -7.24 7.95 -5.45
C PHE A 222 -7.20 6.47 -5.77
N GLY A 223 -7.06 5.64 -4.74
CA GLY A 223 -7.05 4.20 -4.94
C GLY A 223 -7.26 3.41 -3.66
N ASN A 224 -6.99 2.12 -3.77
CA ASN A 224 -7.12 1.14 -2.71
C ASN A 224 -5.80 0.36 -2.61
N LEU A 225 -5.22 0.27 -1.41
CA LEU A 225 -3.93 -0.36 -1.15
C LEU A 225 -4.03 -1.70 -0.44
N HIS A 226 -5.22 -2.30 -0.38
CA HIS A 226 -5.44 -3.55 0.32
C HIS A 226 -6.60 -4.30 -0.34
N SER A 227 -6.30 -5.40 -1.04
CA SER A 227 -7.25 -6.16 -1.86
C SER A 227 -6.68 -7.50 -2.28
N GLN A 228 -7.48 -8.56 -2.18
CA GLN A 228 -7.06 -9.92 -2.48
C GLN A 228 -7.68 -10.42 -3.78
N THR A 229 -7.02 -11.38 -4.42
CA THR A 229 -7.48 -12.01 -5.66
C THR A 229 -7.36 -13.52 -5.57
N ASN A 230 -7.59 -14.24 -6.68
CA ASN A 230 -7.42 -15.69 -6.70
C ASN A 230 -5.94 -16.15 -6.64
N HIS A 231 -4.98 -15.28 -6.36
CA HIS A 231 -3.62 -15.69 -6.06
C HIS A 231 -3.45 -16.08 -4.57
N SER A 232 -4.27 -15.54 -3.66
CA SER A 232 -4.57 -16.09 -2.34
C SER A 232 -6.04 -16.55 -2.26
N ASP A 233 -6.80 -16.07 -1.29
CA ASP A 233 -8.16 -16.43 -0.93
C ASP A 233 -9.21 -15.37 -1.35
N GLY A 234 -8.83 -14.42 -2.19
CA GLY A 234 -9.73 -13.43 -2.77
C GLY A 234 -10.34 -13.86 -4.11
N GLY A 235 -10.91 -12.90 -4.83
CA GLY A 235 -11.46 -13.14 -6.18
C GLY A 235 -12.80 -13.92 -6.19
N GLY A 236 -13.52 -13.96 -5.08
CA GLY A 236 -14.81 -14.64 -4.97
C GLY A 236 -15.89 -13.99 -5.85
N ALA A 237 -16.66 -14.80 -6.58
CA ALA A 237 -17.75 -14.29 -7.42
C ALA A 237 -18.86 -13.66 -6.58
N LEU A 238 -19.27 -12.43 -6.90
CA LEU A 238 -20.20 -11.64 -6.08
C LEU A 238 -21.52 -12.33 -5.76
N ALA A 239 -22.05 -13.14 -6.67
CA ALA A 239 -23.32 -13.84 -6.48
C ALA A 239 -23.25 -14.95 -5.41
N SER A 240 -22.06 -15.43 -5.07
CA SER A 240 -21.84 -16.57 -4.17
C SER A 240 -20.77 -16.31 -3.10
N CYS A 241 -20.14 -15.13 -3.09
CA CYS A 241 -19.12 -14.78 -2.13
C CYS A 241 -19.75 -14.49 -0.77
N THR A 242 -19.32 -15.23 0.25
CA THR A 242 -19.78 -15.08 1.64
C THR A 242 -18.61 -14.97 2.62
N GLY A 243 -17.38 -14.80 2.13
CA GLY A 243 -16.15 -14.85 2.90
C GLY A 243 -14.91 -15.06 2.03
N ALA A 244 -13.77 -15.26 2.68
CA ALA A 244 -12.54 -15.76 2.06
C ALA A 244 -12.79 -17.09 1.32
N GLN A 245 -12.10 -17.30 0.21
CA GLN A 245 -12.18 -18.49 -0.61
C GLN A 245 -11.10 -19.50 -0.18
N ALA A 246 -11.22 -20.77 -0.60
CA ALA A 246 -10.07 -21.64 -0.48
C ALA A 246 -8.92 -21.07 -1.34
N PRO A 247 -7.67 -21.06 -0.86
CA PRO A 247 -6.56 -20.46 -1.60
C PRO A 247 -6.49 -20.95 -3.06
N GLN A 248 -6.37 -19.99 -3.98
CA GLN A 248 -6.30 -20.19 -5.43
C GLN A 248 -7.53 -20.85 -6.09
N SER A 249 -8.65 -21.01 -5.37
CA SER A 249 -9.85 -21.67 -5.90
C SER A 249 -10.80 -20.75 -6.67
N ALA A 250 -10.64 -19.43 -6.50
CA ALA A 250 -11.59 -18.45 -7.01
C ALA A 250 -11.35 -18.10 -8.49
N ALA A 251 -12.36 -17.52 -9.12
CA ALA A 251 -12.38 -17.31 -10.58
C ALA A 251 -11.63 -16.05 -11.05
N TYR A 252 -11.50 -15.02 -10.20
CA TYR A 252 -11.06 -13.69 -10.63
C TYR A 252 -9.68 -13.34 -10.06
N GLY A 253 -8.74 -13.00 -10.94
CA GLY A 253 -7.34 -12.73 -10.58
C GLY A 253 -6.93 -11.25 -10.65
N PRO A 254 -5.62 -10.96 -10.56
CA PRO A 254 -5.09 -9.59 -10.51
C PRO A 254 -5.56 -8.70 -11.65
N THR A 255 -5.57 -9.22 -12.88
CA THR A 255 -5.98 -8.44 -14.06
C THR A 255 -7.47 -8.06 -14.02
N ASP A 256 -8.33 -8.96 -13.52
CA ASP A 256 -9.76 -8.67 -13.34
C ASP A 256 -9.96 -7.57 -12.28
N ALA A 257 -9.18 -7.64 -11.19
CA ALA A 257 -9.21 -6.64 -10.13
C ALA A 257 -8.81 -5.24 -10.64
N TYR A 258 -7.72 -5.15 -11.41
CA TYR A 258 -7.28 -3.88 -12.01
C TYR A 258 -8.31 -3.32 -13.00
N ALA A 259 -8.91 -4.18 -13.83
CA ALA A 259 -9.97 -3.78 -14.74
C ALA A 259 -11.20 -3.25 -14.00
N TYR A 260 -11.63 -3.96 -12.95
CA TYR A 260 -12.77 -3.56 -12.14
C TYR A 260 -12.51 -2.21 -11.46
N ALA A 261 -11.40 -2.07 -10.73
CA ALA A 261 -11.04 -0.86 -10.00
C ALA A 261 -10.92 0.37 -10.92
N ARG A 262 -10.25 0.23 -12.07
CA ARG A 262 -10.14 1.31 -13.07
C ARG A 262 -11.53 1.74 -13.57
N ASN A 263 -12.42 0.79 -13.85
CA ASN A 263 -13.80 1.08 -14.26
C ASN A 263 -14.65 1.71 -13.14
N ARG A 264 -14.24 1.56 -11.87
CA ARG A 264 -14.80 2.25 -10.71
C ARG A 264 -14.16 3.61 -10.44
N GLY A 265 -13.26 4.07 -11.30
CA GLY A 265 -12.65 5.40 -11.19
C GLY A 265 -11.51 5.48 -10.19
N LEU A 266 -10.93 4.34 -9.79
CA LEU A 266 -9.67 4.34 -9.05
C LEU A 266 -8.53 4.64 -10.04
N ASP A 267 -7.54 5.38 -9.58
CA ASP A 267 -6.30 5.67 -10.29
C ASP A 267 -5.20 4.62 -10.01
N PHE A 268 -5.32 3.87 -8.91
CA PHE A 268 -4.44 2.76 -8.60
C PHE A 268 -5.13 1.68 -7.74
N LEU A 269 -4.59 0.46 -7.80
CA LEU A 269 -5.00 -0.66 -6.95
C LEU A 269 -3.76 -1.51 -6.61
N LEU A 270 -3.58 -1.86 -5.33
CA LEU A 270 -2.67 -2.92 -4.90
C LEU A 270 -3.45 -4.23 -4.76
N ALA A 271 -3.07 -5.25 -5.52
CA ALA A 271 -3.38 -6.64 -5.20
C ALA A 271 -2.34 -7.14 -4.19
N SER A 272 -2.76 -7.46 -2.97
CA SER A 272 -1.92 -7.65 -1.78
C SER A 272 -2.05 -9.05 -1.19
N GLU A 273 -1.78 -10.09 -1.97
CA GLU A 273 -2.08 -11.48 -1.61
C GLU A 273 -1.39 -11.95 -0.33
N HIS A 274 -2.03 -12.85 0.43
CA HIS A 274 -1.40 -13.48 1.60
C HIS A 274 -0.15 -14.26 1.21
N ASN A 275 0.96 -13.94 1.88
CA ASN A 275 2.28 -14.47 1.52
C ASN A 275 2.42 -15.99 1.68
N HIS A 276 1.58 -16.61 2.51
CA HIS A 276 1.63 -18.03 2.86
C HIS A 276 0.52 -18.86 2.17
N MET A 277 -0.09 -18.33 1.11
CA MET A 277 -1.16 -19.00 0.34
C MET A 277 -0.77 -19.32 -1.12
N TYR A 278 0.48 -19.04 -1.50
CA TYR A 278 1.01 -19.31 -2.85
C TYR A 278 1.20 -20.80 -3.16
N ASP A 279 1.08 -21.67 -2.16
CA ASP A 279 1.14 -23.12 -2.30
C ASP A 279 -0.25 -23.77 -2.48
N GLY A 280 -1.31 -22.96 -2.57
CA GLY A 280 -2.69 -23.37 -2.79
C GLY A 280 -3.38 -23.87 -1.51
N SER A 281 -2.85 -23.53 -0.34
CA SER A 281 -3.39 -23.93 0.95
C SER A 281 -3.33 -22.83 2.00
N ASP A 282 -4.05 -23.06 3.09
CA ASP A 282 -4.20 -22.23 4.28
C ASP A 282 -3.25 -22.63 5.42
N ALA A 283 -2.45 -23.66 5.17
CA ALA A 283 -1.40 -24.19 6.02
C ALA A 283 -0.35 -24.83 5.11
N THR A 284 0.82 -25.19 5.65
CA THR A 284 1.90 -25.74 4.83
C THR A 284 1.49 -26.97 4.02
N ASN A 285 1.39 -26.83 2.69
CA ASN A 285 1.24 -27.96 1.78
C ASN A 285 2.59 -28.63 1.55
N THR A 286 2.83 -29.70 2.32
CA THR A 286 4.07 -30.48 2.23
C THR A 286 4.32 -31.14 0.86
N SER A 287 3.33 -31.17 -0.03
CA SER A 287 3.44 -31.67 -1.40
C SER A 287 3.53 -30.56 -2.46
N ALA A 288 3.56 -29.29 -2.05
CA ALA A 288 3.60 -28.16 -2.98
C ALA A 288 4.91 -28.08 -3.77
N ASP A 289 4.78 -27.60 -5.00
CA ASP A 289 5.90 -27.25 -5.86
C ASP A 289 6.38 -25.83 -5.53
N ALA A 290 7.56 -25.75 -4.90
CA ALA A 290 8.19 -24.47 -4.56
C ALA A 290 8.44 -23.57 -5.77
N ALA A 291 8.72 -24.14 -6.95
CA ALA A 291 8.93 -23.35 -8.16
C ALA A 291 7.61 -22.75 -8.66
N ALA A 292 6.50 -23.48 -8.55
CA ALA A 292 5.18 -22.98 -8.93
C ALA A 292 4.73 -21.82 -8.04
N ALA A 293 4.92 -21.91 -6.72
CA ALA A 293 4.59 -20.83 -5.78
C ALA A 293 5.32 -19.52 -6.11
N LYS A 294 6.65 -19.62 -6.34
CA LYS A 294 7.48 -18.48 -6.74
C LYS A 294 7.08 -17.92 -8.10
N ALA A 295 6.84 -18.80 -9.08
CA ALA A 295 6.42 -18.39 -10.41
C ALA A 295 5.06 -17.66 -10.38
N LEU A 296 4.13 -18.07 -9.51
CA LEU A 296 2.85 -17.40 -9.34
C LEU A 296 3.03 -15.97 -8.82
N TYR A 297 3.87 -15.74 -7.81
CA TYR A 297 4.20 -14.39 -7.33
C TYR A 297 4.81 -13.51 -8.43
N GLN A 298 5.80 -14.04 -9.14
CA GLN A 298 6.44 -13.34 -10.26
C GLN A 298 5.45 -13.05 -11.41
N SER A 299 4.47 -13.93 -11.62
CA SER A 299 3.40 -13.70 -12.59
C SER A 299 2.51 -12.51 -12.20
N GLY A 300 2.20 -12.33 -10.90
CA GLY A 300 1.44 -11.19 -10.41
C GLY A 300 2.16 -9.86 -10.62
N LEU A 301 3.47 -9.81 -10.33
CA LEU A 301 4.32 -8.65 -10.64
C LEU A 301 4.31 -8.33 -12.15
N SER A 302 4.43 -9.35 -13.00
CA SER A 302 4.38 -9.20 -14.46
C SER A 302 3.02 -8.69 -14.95
N MET A 303 1.91 -9.22 -14.39
CA MET A 303 0.55 -8.76 -14.71
C MET A 303 0.34 -7.30 -14.34
N ALA A 304 0.78 -6.86 -13.16
CA ALA A 304 0.68 -5.46 -12.73
C ALA A 304 1.50 -4.52 -13.62
N GLY A 305 2.75 -4.89 -13.93
CA GLY A 305 3.61 -4.11 -14.83
C GLY A 305 3.03 -4.00 -16.25
N SER A 306 2.53 -5.11 -16.78
CA SER A 306 1.90 -5.17 -18.10
C SER A 306 0.61 -4.36 -18.15
N TYR A 307 -0.24 -4.48 -17.13
CA TYR A 307 -1.51 -3.76 -17.05
C TYR A 307 -1.29 -2.25 -16.95
N SER A 308 -0.36 -1.80 -16.11
CA SER A 308 0.01 -0.38 -15.99
C SER A 308 0.53 0.19 -17.32
N SER A 309 1.38 -0.57 -18.02
CA SER A 309 1.93 -0.16 -19.32
C SER A 309 0.84 -0.05 -20.40
N ALA A 310 -0.13 -0.96 -20.40
CA ALA A 310 -1.25 -0.96 -21.33
C ALA A 310 -2.32 0.09 -21.02
N ASN A 311 -2.36 0.60 -19.78
CA ASN A 311 -3.41 1.49 -19.28
C ASN A 311 -2.84 2.79 -18.68
N PRO A 312 -2.27 3.70 -19.50
CA PRO A 312 -1.80 5.00 -19.02
C PRO A 312 -2.84 5.71 -18.16
N GLY A 313 -2.39 6.28 -17.04
CA GLY A 313 -3.25 6.93 -16.05
C GLY A 313 -3.89 6.01 -15.01
N PHE A 314 -3.60 4.70 -15.04
CA PHE A 314 -3.89 3.77 -13.95
C PHE A 314 -2.60 3.04 -13.54
N LEU A 315 -2.37 2.90 -12.25
CA LEU A 315 -1.23 2.15 -11.70
C LEU A 315 -1.73 0.86 -11.04
N ALA A 316 -1.49 -0.26 -11.70
CA ALA A 316 -1.63 -1.58 -11.09
C ALA A 316 -0.38 -1.88 -10.25
N LEU A 317 -0.59 -2.20 -8.98
CA LEU A 317 0.44 -2.63 -8.05
C LEU A 317 0.17 -4.07 -7.64
N TYR A 318 1.23 -4.83 -7.42
CA TYR A 318 1.18 -6.17 -6.88
C TYR A 318 2.19 -6.27 -5.74
N GLY A 319 1.80 -6.96 -4.68
CA GLY A 319 2.63 -7.15 -3.49
C GLY A 319 2.08 -8.30 -2.66
N GLN A 320 2.44 -8.29 -1.38
CA GLN A 320 1.98 -9.30 -0.44
C GLN A 320 1.52 -8.67 0.84
N GLU A 321 0.45 -9.24 1.40
CA GLU A 321 0.08 -9.09 2.79
C GLU A 321 0.83 -10.16 3.57
N TRP A 322 1.91 -9.74 4.24
CA TRP A 322 2.73 -10.63 5.03
C TRP A 322 2.17 -10.78 6.44
N GLY A 323 2.16 -12.01 6.94
CA GLY A 323 1.80 -12.33 8.31
C GLY A 323 0.59 -13.25 8.37
N VAL A 324 0.04 -13.35 9.59
CA VAL A 324 -1.26 -13.97 9.90
C VAL A 324 -1.90 -13.12 10.97
N ILE A 325 -3.22 -13.11 11.12
CA ILE A 325 -3.85 -12.27 12.15
C ILE A 325 -3.64 -12.87 13.57
N ASN A 326 -3.84 -14.17 13.74
CA ASN A 326 -3.67 -14.88 15.02
C ASN A 326 -2.21 -14.84 15.53
N ASN A 327 -1.97 -14.18 16.67
CA ASN A 327 -0.64 -13.94 17.25
C ASN A 327 0.34 -13.22 16.27
N GLY A 328 -0.19 -12.39 15.38
CA GLY A 328 0.57 -11.78 14.28
C GLY A 328 0.18 -10.34 13.95
N GLY A 329 -0.47 -10.08 12.83
CA GLY A 329 -0.67 -8.75 12.24
C GLY A 329 -0.37 -8.76 10.74
N HIS A 330 -1.34 -8.40 9.93
CA HIS A 330 -1.09 -8.33 8.50
C HIS A 330 -0.39 -7.04 8.08
N LEU A 331 0.63 -7.18 7.24
CA LEU A 331 1.47 -6.09 6.80
C LEU A 331 1.61 -6.12 5.29
N ASN A 332 1.06 -5.12 4.60
CA ASN A 332 1.33 -4.96 3.18
C ASN A 332 2.78 -4.51 2.96
N ILE A 333 3.50 -5.25 2.11
CA ILE A 333 4.85 -4.91 1.66
C ILE A 333 4.75 -4.42 0.22
N LEU A 334 5.01 -3.14 0.04
CA LEU A 334 4.97 -2.44 -1.24
C LEU A 334 6.33 -2.49 -1.92
N ASN A 335 6.31 -2.68 -3.24
CA ASN A 335 7.50 -2.74 -4.10
C ASN A 335 8.44 -3.93 -3.80
N ALA A 336 7.90 -5.00 -3.20
CA ALA A 336 8.61 -6.27 -3.05
C ALA A 336 8.72 -6.98 -4.40
N GLY A 337 9.95 -7.36 -4.77
CA GLY A 337 10.23 -8.15 -5.98
C GLY A 337 10.37 -9.65 -5.70
N GLU A 338 10.20 -10.06 -4.44
CA GLU A 338 10.46 -11.40 -3.94
C GLU A 338 9.27 -11.82 -3.05
N LEU A 339 8.84 -13.08 -3.19
CA LEU A 339 7.89 -13.66 -2.24
C LEU A 339 8.59 -13.94 -0.92
N LEU A 340 8.07 -13.43 0.19
CA LEU A 340 8.58 -13.73 1.53
C LEU A 340 7.74 -14.80 2.22
N GLY A 341 8.36 -15.76 2.91
CA GLY A 341 7.61 -16.82 3.60
C GLY A 341 8.44 -17.67 4.56
N TRP A 342 7.75 -18.50 5.33
CA TRP A 342 8.34 -19.39 6.36
C TRP A 342 8.15 -20.89 6.07
N GLU A 343 7.41 -21.25 5.02
CA GLU A 343 6.96 -22.62 4.80
C GLU A 343 7.84 -23.39 3.83
N SER A 344 8.03 -24.69 4.10
CA SER A 344 8.82 -25.58 3.25
C SER A 344 8.06 -26.86 2.96
N ASN A 345 8.23 -27.40 1.76
CA ASN A 345 7.66 -28.70 1.41
C ASN A 345 8.42 -29.86 2.08
N SER A 346 7.95 -31.09 1.87
CA SER A 346 8.54 -32.33 2.43
C SER A 346 10.00 -32.58 2.02
N ASN A 347 10.47 -31.95 0.94
CA ASN A 347 11.87 -32.00 0.50
C ASN A 347 12.73 -30.89 1.13
N GLY A 348 12.18 -30.08 2.04
CA GLY A 348 12.88 -28.96 2.68
C GLY A 348 13.08 -27.74 1.76
N GLN A 349 12.33 -27.64 0.66
CA GLN A 349 12.40 -26.49 -0.24
C GLN A 349 11.47 -25.39 0.26
N LEU A 350 12.00 -24.19 0.45
CA LEU A 350 11.22 -23.01 0.81
C LEU A 350 10.21 -22.67 -0.30
N LEU A 351 8.94 -22.50 0.09
CA LEU A 351 7.81 -22.15 -0.79
C LEU A 351 7.73 -20.64 -1.12
N ALA A 352 8.82 -19.91 -0.84
CA ALA A 352 9.00 -18.48 -1.02
C ALA A 352 10.44 -18.19 -1.50
N ASP A 353 10.69 -17.00 -2.03
CA ASP A 353 12.01 -16.57 -2.51
C ASP A 353 12.97 -16.31 -1.34
N THR A 354 12.49 -15.60 -0.31
CA THR A 354 13.29 -15.19 0.85
C THR A 354 12.68 -15.71 2.15
N PRO A 355 13.45 -16.40 3.01
CA PRO A 355 12.95 -16.90 4.28
C PRO A 355 12.72 -15.75 5.26
N THR A 356 11.54 -15.72 5.85
CA THR A 356 11.16 -14.78 6.91
C THR A 356 10.45 -15.57 8.01
N ALA A 357 10.89 -15.46 9.27
CA ALA A 357 10.26 -16.19 10.36
C ALA A 357 8.85 -15.64 10.65
N LYS A 358 7.87 -16.55 10.80
CA LYS A 358 6.48 -16.20 11.14
C LYS A 358 6.44 -15.39 12.44
N GLY A 359 5.83 -14.20 12.40
CA GLY A 359 5.66 -13.32 13.56
C GLY A 359 6.90 -12.51 13.99
N ASP A 360 8.03 -12.61 13.29
CA ASP A 360 9.23 -11.81 13.60
C ASP A 360 9.24 -10.47 12.82
N TYR A 361 8.47 -9.51 13.32
CA TYR A 361 8.35 -8.19 12.69
C TYR A 361 9.65 -7.39 12.74
N ALA A 362 10.46 -7.54 13.79
CA ALA A 362 11.73 -6.81 13.89
C ALA A 362 12.72 -7.24 12.80
N ALA A 363 12.85 -8.54 12.55
CA ALA A 363 13.66 -9.05 11.44
C ALA A 363 13.05 -8.68 10.09
N LEU A 364 11.72 -8.72 9.95
CA LEU A 364 11.04 -8.29 8.74
C LEU A 364 11.32 -6.81 8.42
N TYR A 365 11.19 -5.90 9.39
CA TYR A 365 11.49 -4.48 9.21
C TYR A 365 12.94 -4.27 8.78
N THR A 366 13.86 -5.01 9.37
CA THR A 366 15.28 -4.97 9.01
C THR A 366 15.48 -5.36 7.55
N LEU A 367 14.85 -6.46 7.10
CA LEU A 367 14.88 -6.89 5.71
C LEU A 367 14.26 -5.85 4.77
N MET A 368 13.07 -5.36 5.08
CA MET A 368 12.37 -4.35 4.27
C MET A 368 13.22 -3.09 4.08
N ARG A 369 13.84 -2.58 5.16
CA ARG A 369 14.76 -1.44 5.10
C ARG A 369 15.94 -1.72 4.17
N GLN A 370 16.59 -2.88 4.32
CA GLN A 370 17.72 -3.27 3.47
C GLN A 370 17.34 -3.35 1.98
N ARG A 371 16.09 -3.71 1.67
CA ARG A 371 15.57 -3.82 0.30
C ARG A 371 14.91 -2.55 -0.22
N GLY A 372 14.77 -1.51 0.61
CA GLY A 372 14.12 -0.25 0.24
C GLY A 372 12.60 -0.38 0.03
N TRP A 373 11.99 -1.44 0.55
CA TRP A 373 10.55 -1.68 0.52
C TRP A 373 9.82 -0.80 1.53
N LEU A 374 8.53 -0.55 1.26
CA LEU A 374 7.67 0.24 2.14
C LEU A 374 6.60 -0.65 2.74
N GLY A 375 6.23 -0.40 3.99
CA GLY A 375 5.21 -1.14 4.70
C GLY A 375 3.94 -0.34 4.98
N GLN A 376 2.83 -1.05 5.06
CA GLN A 376 1.58 -0.59 5.65
C GLN A 376 1.13 -1.56 6.76
N PHE A 377 0.80 -1.04 7.93
CA PHE A 377 0.04 -1.80 8.92
C PHE A 377 -1.40 -1.95 8.43
N ASN A 378 -1.85 -3.17 8.13
CA ASN A 378 -3.24 -3.44 7.75
C ASN A 378 -4.08 -3.75 8.99
N HIS A 379 -5.33 -3.30 8.99
CA HIS A 379 -6.33 -3.49 10.06
C HIS A 379 -5.74 -3.63 11.48
N PRO A 380 -4.89 -2.68 11.92
CA PRO A 380 -4.04 -2.90 13.08
C PRO A 380 -4.80 -2.86 14.39
N ALA A 381 -4.41 -3.71 15.33
CA ALA A 381 -4.90 -3.71 16.70
C ALA A 381 -3.93 -3.00 17.66
N THR A 382 -4.46 -2.47 18.76
CA THR A 382 -3.65 -1.86 19.83
C THR A 382 -2.85 -2.90 20.61
N SER A 383 -3.25 -4.16 20.61
CA SER A 383 -2.63 -5.26 21.35
C SER A 383 -2.41 -6.46 20.43
N GLY A 384 -1.57 -7.41 20.86
CA GLY A 384 -1.40 -8.70 20.19
C GLY A 384 -0.74 -8.68 18.80
N GLN A 385 -0.64 -7.52 18.15
CA GLN A 385 -0.17 -7.42 16.77
C GLN A 385 1.14 -6.65 16.59
N PHE A 386 1.88 -7.00 15.53
CA PHE A 386 3.12 -6.34 15.10
C PHE A 386 4.16 -6.27 16.22
N ALA A 387 4.33 -7.38 16.94
CA ALA A 387 5.19 -7.42 18.11
C ALA A 387 6.67 -7.26 17.75
N ALA A 388 7.32 -6.26 18.34
CA ALA A 388 8.78 -6.12 18.30
C ALA A 388 9.28 -5.82 19.71
N GLY A 389 10.31 -6.56 20.16
CA GLY A 389 10.79 -6.47 21.54
C GLY A 389 9.72 -6.86 22.59
N GLY A 390 8.72 -7.67 22.21
CA GLY A 390 7.62 -8.08 23.07
C GLY A 390 6.52 -7.02 23.25
N VAL A 391 6.55 -5.94 22.49
CA VAL A 391 5.55 -4.85 22.55
C VAL A 391 4.73 -4.85 21.25
N ALA A 392 3.41 -4.81 21.37
CA ALA A 392 2.51 -4.67 20.23
C ALA A 392 2.69 -3.30 19.55
N LEU A 393 2.67 -3.27 18.21
CA LEU A 393 3.13 -2.12 17.41
C LEU A 393 4.50 -1.63 17.89
N GLY A 394 5.40 -2.58 18.15
CA GLY A 394 6.69 -2.32 18.78
C GLY A 394 7.61 -1.52 17.87
N TYR A 395 8.12 -0.39 18.37
CA TYR A 395 9.01 0.47 17.60
C TYR A 395 10.39 -0.17 17.41
N THR A 396 10.90 -0.09 16.18
CA THR A 396 12.33 -0.25 15.88
C THR A 396 12.75 0.85 14.90
N ALA A 397 14.04 1.23 14.91
CA ALA A 397 14.56 2.23 13.97
C ALA A 397 14.41 1.77 12.50
N ASP A 398 14.58 0.47 12.24
CA ASP A 398 14.38 -0.10 10.91
C ASP A 398 12.89 -0.10 10.54
N GLY A 399 12.01 -0.33 11.52
CA GLY A 399 10.57 -0.19 11.38
C GLY A 399 10.15 1.23 11.02
N ASP A 400 10.70 2.27 11.66
CA ASP A 400 10.38 3.68 11.31
C ASP A 400 10.75 4.02 9.86
N GLN A 401 11.85 3.45 9.37
CA GLN A 401 12.30 3.67 8.00
C GLN A 401 11.46 2.88 6.98
N ALA A 402 11.10 1.64 7.30
CA ALA A 402 10.36 0.76 6.41
C ALA A 402 8.85 1.07 6.39
N MET A 403 8.23 1.34 7.54
CA MET A 403 6.78 1.55 7.65
C MET A 403 6.38 2.97 7.25
N ALA A 404 5.54 3.08 6.21
CA ALA A 404 5.10 4.34 5.66
C ALA A 404 3.62 4.64 5.94
N LEU A 405 2.79 3.61 6.08
CA LEU A 405 1.34 3.75 6.17
C LEU A 405 0.76 2.97 7.36
N CYS A 406 -0.39 3.45 7.84
CA CYS A 406 -1.24 2.75 8.79
C CYS A 406 -2.68 2.84 8.31
N GLU A 407 -3.32 1.70 8.11
CA GLU A 407 -4.71 1.63 7.69
C GLU A 407 -5.62 2.11 8.83
N VAL A 408 -6.19 3.31 8.68
CA VAL A 408 -7.02 3.94 9.72
C VAL A 408 -8.48 3.49 9.64
N LEU A 409 -8.92 3.03 8.46
CA LEU A 409 -10.27 2.57 8.21
C LEU A 409 -10.31 1.53 7.11
N ASN A 410 -11.05 0.46 7.36
CA ASN A 410 -11.34 -0.59 6.39
C ASN A 410 -12.86 -0.82 6.29
N THR A 411 -13.35 -1.12 5.09
CA THR A 411 -14.72 -1.63 4.92
C THR A 411 -14.75 -3.13 5.14
N SER A 412 -15.94 -3.73 5.26
CA SER A 412 -16.05 -5.19 5.33
C SER A 412 -15.31 -5.88 4.17
N ALA A 413 -14.33 -6.72 4.51
CA ALA A 413 -13.51 -7.48 3.58
C ALA A 413 -14.34 -8.41 2.67
N PHE A 414 -15.48 -8.85 3.18
CA PHE A 414 -16.40 -9.79 2.53
C PHE A 414 -17.64 -9.11 1.95
N SER A 415 -17.65 -7.79 1.87
CA SER A 415 -18.72 -7.06 1.22
C SER A 415 -18.89 -7.52 -0.22
N THR A 416 -20.12 -7.82 -0.61
CA THR A 416 -20.51 -8.01 -2.02
C THR A 416 -21.17 -6.76 -2.60
N ASN A 417 -21.17 -5.66 -1.84
CA ASN A 417 -21.79 -4.40 -2.24
C ASN A 417 -21.08 -3.83 -3.48
N THR A 418 -21.87 -3.37 -4.44
CA THR A 418 -21.37 -2.75 -5.68
C THR A 418 -21.90 -1.35 -5.91
N THR A 419 -22.64 -0.82 -4.95
CA THR A 419 -23.32 0.47 -4.97
C THR A 419 -22.66 1.50 -4.05
N GLU A 420 -21.52 1.16 -3.43
CA GLU A 420 -20.81 1.97 -2.46
C GLU A 420 -21.64 2.31 -1.21
N THR A 421 -22.52 1.40 -0.79
CA THR A 421 -23.42 1.61 0.37
C THR A 421 -23.17 0.63 1.52
N GLU A 422 -22.00 -0.02 1.57
CA GLU A 422 -21.61 -0.84 2.71
C GLU A 422 -21.70 -0.02 4.01
N THR A 423 -22.15 -0.66 5.09
CA THR A 423 -22.25 -0.06 6.42
C THR A 423 -21.26 -0.66 7.41
N GLY A 424 -20.85 -1.92 7.20
CA GLY A 424 -19.81 -2.60 7.96
C GLY A 424 -18.45 -1.97 7.68
N ARG A 425 -17.91 -1.26 8.69
CA ARG A 425 -16.61 -0.61 8.66
C ARG A 425 -15.93 -0.73 10.01
N SER A 426 -14.63 -0.90 9.96
CA SER A 426 -13.75 -0.96 11.13
C SER A 426 -12.86 0.28 11.13
N ASN A 427 -12.79 0.94 12.28
CA ASN A 427 -11.93 2.07 12.55
C ASN A 427 -10.73 1.62 13.41
N TYR A 428 -9.51 1.98 12.99
CA TYR A 428 -8.24 1.63 13.61
C TYR A 428 -7.43 2.86 14.05
N GLU A 429 -8.07 4.03 14.17
CA GLU A 429 -7.42 5.29 14.52
C GLU A 429 -6.63 5.19 15.85
N GLY A 430 -7.15 4.44 16.84
CA GLY A 430 -6.45 4.18 18.09
C GLY A 430 -5.11 3.44 17.91
N ALA A 431 -5.08 2.41 17.07
CA ALA A 431 -3.85 1.66 16.76
C ALA A 431 -2.84 2.52 15.99
N CYS A 432 -3.30 3.30 15.00
CA CYS A 432 -2.40 4.20 14.28
C CYS A 432 -1.85 5.33 15.17
N ARG A 433 -2.64 5.85 16.13
CA ARG A 433 -2.13 6.77 17.16
C ARG A 433 -1.08 6.12 18.06
N LYS A 434 -1.28 4.86 18.45
CA LYS A 434 -0.29 4.08 19.23
C LYS A 434 1.03 3.93 18.45
N ALA A 435 0.98 3.63 17.16
CA ALA A 435 2.18 3.57 16.32
C ALA A 435 2.92 4.93 16.24
N LEU A 436 2.19 6.04 16.07
CA LEU A 436 2.77 7.38 16.06
C LEU A 436 3.45 7.74 17.41
N GLU A 437 2.79 7.43 18.53
CA GLU A 437 3.32 7.66 19.88
C GLU A 437 4.47 6.70 20.25
N ALA A 438 4.54 5.52 19.62
CA ALA A 438 5.68 4.62 19.70
C ALA A 438 6.92 5.16 18.96
N GLY A 439 6.72 6.09 18.02
CA GLY A 439 7.79 6.77 17.28
C GLY A 439 7.79 6.53 15.78
N PHE A 440 6.87 5.70 15.26
CA PHE A 440 6.75 5.50 13.82
C PHE A 440 6.25 6.77 13.13
N HIS A 441 6.75 7.02 11.92
CA HIS A 441 6.25 8.09 11.08
C HIS A 441 5.39 7.52 9.95
N VAL A 442 4.12 7.30 10.24
CA VAL A 442 3.17 6.73 9.29
C VAL A 442 2.13 7.76 8.86
N ALA A 443 1.70 7.69 7.60
CA ALA A 443 0.50 8.38 7.12
C ALA A 443 -0.71 7.44 7.19
N PHE A 444 -1.91 8.02 7.23
CA PHE A 444 -3.14 7.23 7.24
C PHE A 444 -3.56 6.83 5.83
N SER A 445 -3.94 5.56 5.67
CA SER A 445 -4.61 5.03 4.49
C SER A 445 -6.01 4.52 4.85
N SER A 446 -6.90 4.42 3.86
CA SER A 446 -8.18 3.75 4.01
C SER A 446 -8.45 2.85 2.82
N ASN A 447 -8.80 1.60 3.10
CA ASN A 447 -8.87 0.53 2.12
C ASN A 447 -10.09 -0.37 2.32
N GLN A 448 -10.17 -1.49 1.59
CA GLN A 448 -11.37 -2.34 1.58
C GLN A 448 -11.13 -3.82 1.83
N ASP A 449 -9.88 -4.29 1.77
CA ASP A 449 -9.50 -5.71 1.97
C ASP A 449 -10.41 -6.66 1.20
N ASN A 450 -10.68 -6.31 -0.06
CA ASN A 450 -11.68 -7.00 -0.86
C ASN A 450 -11.26 -8.45 -1.09
N HIS A 451 -12.07 -9.39 -0.62
CA HIS A 451 -11.97 -10.81 -0.99
C HIS A 451 -13.02 -11.22 -2.02
N CYS A 452 -14.15 -10.49 -2.05
CA CYS A 452 -15.12 -10.59 -3.12
C CYS A 452 -14.72 -9.70 -4.31
N ALA A 453 -15.10 -10.07 -5.53
CA ALA A 453 -14.69 -9.39 -6.77
C ALA A 453 -15.39 -8.03 -7.01
N ASN A 454 -15.33 -7.10 -6.05
CA ASN A 454 -15.94 -5.75 -6.07
C ASN A 454 -14.94 -4.62 -5.80
N TRP A 455 -13.66 -4.80 -6.12
CA TRP A 455 -12.56 -3.87 -5.81
C TRP A 455 -12.90 -2.38 -6.04
N GLY A 456 -12.91 -1.61 -4.94
CA GLY A 456 -13.23 -0.18 -4.95
C GLY A 456 -14.72 0.18 -4.96
N ALA A 457 -15.63 -0.81 -4.83
CA ALA A 457 -17.08 -0.60 -4.90
C ALA A 457 -17.85 -0.92 -3.61
N SER A 458 -17.21 -1.45 -2.55
CA SER A 458 -17.86 -1.69 -1.26
C SER A 458 -18.39 -0.38 -0.67
N TYR A 459 -17.54 0.64 -0.65
CA TYR A 459 -17.86 1.98 -0.13
C TYR A 459 -17.05 3.08 -0.85
N THR A 460 -17.32 4.34 -0.51
CA THR A 460 -16.70 5.51 -1.10
C THR A 460 -15.30 5.84 -0.56
N ASN A 461 -14.79 5.06 0.39
CA ASN A 461 -13.50 5.30 1.02
C ASN A 461 -12.32 5.08 0.06
N ARG A 462 -11.29 5.92 0.16
CA ARG A 462 -10.09 5.91 -0.69
C ARG A 462 -8.87 6.30 0.11
N THR A 463 -7.71 5.82 -0.36
CA THR A 463 -6.41 6.40 -0.05
C THR A 463 -6.07 7.42 -1.14
N GLY A 464 -5.80 8.67 -0.74
CA GLY A 464 -5.38 9.75 -1.64
C GLY A 464 -3.88 9.98 -1.56
N VAL A 465 -3.17 9.90 -2.69
CA VAL A 465 -1.72 10.10 -2.79
C VAL A 465 -1.41 11.36 -3.58
N LEU A 466 -0.61 12.26 -3.00
CA LEU A 466 -0.22 13.53 -3.60
C LEU A 466 1.12 13.35 -4.35
N ILE A 467 1.06 13.44 -5.67
CA ILE A 467 2.25 13.41 -6.55
C ILE A 467 2.47 14.83 -7.10
N PRO A 468 3.72 15.35 -7.14
CA PRO A 468 3.99 16.69 -7.66
C PRO A 468 3.40 16.91 -9.06
N SER A 469 2.71 18.03 -9.26
CA SER A 469 2.06 18.33 -10.54
C SER A 469 3.04 18.28 -11.70
N GLY A 470 2.62 17.69 -12.82
CA GLY A 470 3.48 17.46 -14.00
C GLY A 470 4.31 16.18 -13.93
N THR A 471 4.36 15.50 -12.78
CA THR A 471 4.95 14.15 -12.67
C THR A 471 3.92 13.10 -13.09
N ALA A 472 4.30 12.20 -14.00
CA ALA A 472 3.41 11.12 -14.43
C ALA A 472 3.23 10.08 -13.31
N LEU A 473 2.01 9.56 -13.17
CA LEU A 473 1.76 8.41 -12.29
C LEU A 473 2.53 7.18 -12.79
N SER A 474 3.48 6.72 -11.99
CA SER A 474 4.32 5.55 -12.21
C SER A 474 4.60 4.87 -10.86
N ASN A 475 5.13 3.63 -10.89
CA ASN A 475 5.55 2.98 -9.64
C ASN A 475 6.58 3.82 -8.88
N ALA A 476 7.57 4.39 -9.57
CA ALA A 476 8.61 5.22 -8.94
C ALA A 476 8.02 6.46 -8.25
N SER A 477 7.25 7.28 -8.99
CA SER A 477 6.64 8.50 -8.44
C SER A 477 5.65 8.20 -7.31
N PHE A 478 4.95 7.06 -7.40
CA PHE A 478 4.03 6.61 -6.36
C PHE A 478 4.78 6.21 -5.09
N MET A 479 5.82 5.39 -5.20
CA MET A 479 6.64 4.97 -4.05
C MET A 479 7.36 6.16 -3.41
N ASP A 480 7.80 7.15 -4.19
CA ASP A 480 8.40 8.38 -3.66
C ASP A 480 7.38 9.20 -2.84
N ALA A 481 6.15 9.34 -3.33
CA ALA A 481 5.07 10.02 -2.60
C ALA A 481 4.70 9.30 -1.30
N VAL A 482 4.57 7.96 -1.33
CA VAL A 482 4.29 7.15 -0.14
C VAL A 482 5.44 7.21 0.86
N ARG A 483 6.69 7.11 0.40
CA ARG A 483 7.90 7.24 1.26
C ARG A 483 7.96 8.61 1.95
N ALA A 484 7.52 9.65 1.26
CA ALA A 484 7.40 11.02 1.78
C ALA A 484 6.11 11.26 2.59
N ARG A 485 5.29 10.23 2.83
CA ARG A 485 4.01 10.30 3.57
C ARG A 485 3.06 11.35 3.00
N ARG A 486 3.10 11.56 1.68
CA ARG A 486 2.21 12.47 0.93
C ARG A 486 0.86 11.81 0.67
N VAL A 487 0.20 11.41 1.75
CA VAL A 487 -0.98 10.54 1.72
C VAL A 487 -2.05 11.10 2.67
N PHE A 488 -3.32 10.93 2.31
CA PHE A 488 -4.44 11.13 3.23
C PHE A 488 -5.45 9.99 3.06
N ALA A 489 -6.19 9.71 4.14
CA ALA A 489 -7.30 8.78 4.12
C ALA A 489 -8.63 9.54 4.02
N THR A 490 -9.59 9.00 3.28
CA THR A 490 -10.93 9.60 3.18
C THR A 490 -12.00 8.53 3.07
N MET A 491 -13.17 8.77 3.67
CA MET A 491 -14.40 8.03 3.41
C MET A 491 -15.14 8.51 2.15
N ASP A 492 -14.67 9.58 1.49
CA ASP A 492 -15.36 10.25 0.38
C ASP A 492 -14.44 10.48 -0.82
N LYS A 493 -14.72 9.79 -1.92
CA LYS A 493 -13.97 9.89 -3.19
C LYS A 493 -13.96 11.27 -3.86
N ALA A 494 -14.72 12.24 -3.37
CA ALA A 494 -14.75 13.62 -3.87
C ALA A 494 -14.04 14.61 -2.93
N SER A 495 -13.47 14.14 -1.82
CA SER A 495 -12.88 14.97 -0.78
C SER A 495 -11.36 14.89 -0.74
N GLN A 496 -10.74 16.00 -0.39
CA GLN A 496 -9.30 16.14 -0.21
C GLN A 496 -9.03 16.83 1.12
N LEU A 497 -8.00 16.36 1.82
CA LEU A 497 -7.55 16.94 3.08
C LEU A 497 -6.02 17.08 3.07
N VAL A 498 -5.54 18.30 3.30
CA VAL A 498 -4.11 18.61 3.39
C VAL A 498 -3.82 19.48 4.61
N LEU A 499 -3.01 18.98 5.53
CA LEU A 499 -2.46 19.79 6.62
C LEU A 499 -1.18 20.49 6.16
N THR A 500 -1.04 21.75 6.53
CA THR A 500 0.20 22.52 6.36
C THR A 500 0.62 23.19 7.67
N ALA A 501 1.92 23.39 7.84
CA ALA A 501 2.53 23.96 9.04
C ALA A 501 3.65 24.93 8.66
N ASN A 502 3.48 26.24 8.85
CA ASN A 502 4.45 27.27 8.41
C ASN A 502 4.92 27.11 6.94
N GLY A 503 4.05 26.64 6.04
CA GLY A 503 4.37 26.37 4.63
C GLY A 503 4.91 24.96 4.33
N HIS A 504 5.28 24.18 5.35
CA HIS A 504 5.55 22.75 5.21
C HIS A 504 4.24 21.97 5.00
N ILE A 505 4.27 20.91 4.21
CA ILE A 505 3.10 20.08 3.93
C ILE A 505 3.13 18.77 4.73
N MET A 506 1.96 18.22 5.04
CA MET A 506 1.80 16.89 5.67
C MET A 506 2.73 15.83 5.06
N GLY A 507 3.38 15.05 5.92
CA GLY A 507 4.43 14.09 5.58
C GLY A 507 5.85 14.59 5.90
N GLU A 508 6.06 15.91 6.04
CA GLU A 508 7.38 16.46 6.36
C GLU A 508 7.79 16.32 7.82
N ARG A 509 9.10 16.18 8.02
CA ARG A 509 9.78 16.33 9.32
C ARG A 509 10.66 17.58 9.24
N PHE A 510 10.51 18.53 10.16
CA PHE A 510 11.27 19.79 10.12
C PHE A 510 11.52 20.39 11.51
N SER A 511 12.54 21.23 11.62
CA SER A 511 12.83 21.99 12.84
C SER A 511 12.03 23.29 12.88
N ASN A 512 11.51 23.64 14.04
CA ASN A 512 10.77 24.89 14.26
C ASN A 512 11.28 25.63 15.51
N SER A 513 11.22 26.95 15.46
CA SER A 513 11.52 27.81 16.61
C SER A 513 10.41 28.84 16.79
N GLY A 514 9.85 28.90 18.00
CA GLY A 514 8.77 29.83 18.32
C GLY A 514 7.43 29.35 17.74
N THR A 515 6.71 30.25 17.09
CA THR A 515 5.33 30.03 16.66
C THR A 515 5.22 29.04 15.50
N LEU A 516 4.21 28.17 15.57
CA LEU A 516 3.80 27.23 14.54
C LEU A 516 2.35 27.54 14.13
N GLN A 517 2.14 27.85 12.86
CA GLN A 517 0.81 28.03 12.28
C GLN A 517 0.41 26.76 11.54
N LEU A 518 -0.62 26.09 12.05
CA LEU A 518 -1.25 24.92 11.46
C LEU A 518 -2.49 25.35 10.66
N GLN A 519 -2.60 24.86 9.43
CA GLN A 519 -3.74 25.14 8.54
C GLN A 519 -4.26 23.86 7.89
N VAL A 520 -5.55 23.60 8.11
CA VAL A 520 -6.29 22.47 7.55
C VAL A 520 -6.97 22.90 6.26
N ASN A 521 -6.51 22.36 5.15
CA ASN A 521 -7.04 22.64 3.82
C ASN A 521 -7.97 21.50 3.40
N PHE A 522 -9.27 21.79 3.33
CA PHE A 522 -10.30 20.84 2.92
C PHE A 522 -10.94 21.31 1.63
N ALA A 523 -11.15 20.40 0.68
CA ALA A 523 -11.96 20.64 -0.49
C ALA A 523 -12.83 19.43 -0.79
N ASN A 524 -14.04 19.70 -1.27
CA ASN A 524 -14.94 18.67 -1.78
C ASN A 524 -15.52 19.10 -3.13
N SER A 525 -15.31 18.29 -4.16
CA SER A 525 -15.79 18.61 -5.51
C SER A 525 -17.28 18.33 -5.74
N ALA A 526 -17.96 17.68 -4.80
CA ALA A 526 -19.40 17.40 -4.82
C ALA A 526 -20.23 18.40 -3.98
N GLY A 527 -19.59 19.37 -3.32
CA GLY A 527 -20.24 20.41 -2.52
C GLY A 527 -20.56 20.04 -1.07
N LYS A 528 -20.04 18.93 -0.55
CA LYS A 528 -20.14 18.58 0.88
C LYS A 528 -19.30 19.52 1.73
N THR A 529 -19.79 19.85 2.93
CA THR A 529 -19.14 20.79 3.85
C THR A 529 -18.55 20.09 5.07
N ALA A 530 -17.62 20.75 5.75
CA ALA A 530 -17.11 20.26 7.04
C ALA A 530 -18.15 20.52 8.14
N SER A 531 -18.45 19.48 8.91
CA SER A 531 -19.26 19.57 10.13
C SER A 531 -18.37 19.74 11.36
N THR A 532 -17.21 19.07 11.40
CA THR A 532 -16.16 19.28 12.40
C THR A 532 -14.79 19.37 11.73
N VAL A 533 -13.87 20.05 12.42
CA VAL A 533 -12.44 20.04 12.11
C VAL A 533 -11.69 19.90 13.41
N GLN A 534 -10.75 18.97 13.47
CA GLN A 534 -9.93 18.71 14.64
C GLN A 534 -8.47 18.64 14.21
N ILE A 535 -7.59 19.26 15.01
CA ILE A 535 -6.16 19.07 14.92
C ILE A 535 -5.74 18.30 16.16
N PHE A 536 -5.06 17.18 15.95
CA PHE A 536 -4.51 16.33 17.00
C PHE A 536 -3.02 16.58 17.17
N GLU A 537 -2.53 16.46 18.40
CA GLU A 537 -1.12 16.55 18.79
C GLU A 537 -0.71 15.28 19.52
N GLY A 538 0.50 14.82 19.24
CA GLY A 538 1.19 13.81 20.03
C GLY A 538 2.70 14.03 20.00
N VAL A 539 3.42 13.22 20.77
CA VAL A 539 4.88 13.28 20.89
C VAL A 539 5.46 11.92 20.50
N PRO A 540 6.29 11.81 19.45
CA PRO A 540 6.89 10.53 19.06
C PRO A 540 7.75 9.96 20.20
N GLY A 541 7.62 8.65 20.47
CA GLY A 541 8.48 7.90 21.38
C GLY A 541 8.16 8.00 22.88
N ARG A 542 7.18 8.84 23.30
CA ARG A 542 6.78 8.90 24.72
C ARG A 542 5.75 7.83 25.11
N ASN A 543 5.13 7.17 24.14
CA ASN A 543 4.01 6.22 24.34
C ASN A 543 2.84 6.82 25.16
N GLY A 544 2.45 8.06 24.85
CA GLY A 544 1.39 8.79 25.52
C GLY A 544 0.07 8.77 24.75
N THR A 545 -0.92 9.52 25.24
CA THR A 545 -2.20 9.69 24.56
C THR A 545 -2.13 10.87 23.58
N VAL A 546 -2.48 10.63 22.32
CA VAL A 546 -2.72 11.69 21.34
C VAL A 546 -3.95 12.49 21.74
N THR A 547 -3.82 13.80 21.84
CA THR A 547 -4.86 14.70 22.33
C THR A 547 -5.33 15.66 21.24
N GLN A 548 -6.60 16.04 21.27
CA GLN A 548 -7.10 17.11 20.40
C GLN A 548 -6.50 18.44 20.87
N LEU A 549 -5.73 19.08 19.99
CA LEU A 549 -5.14 20.40 20.20
C LEU A 549 -6.14 21.52 19.92
N SER A 550 -6.93 21.39 18.84
CA SER A 550 -7.80 22.45 18.35
C SER A 550 -9.02 21.90 17.63
N SER A 551 -10.12 22.66 17.67
CA SER A 551 -11.35 22.44 16.90
C SER A 551 -11.53 23.47 15.78
N THR A 552 -10.46 24.19 15.41
CA THR A 552 -10.48 25.22 14.36
C THR A 552 -9.48 24.91 13.26
N ALA A 553 -9.82 25.25 12.02
CA ALA A 553 -9.03 24.90 10.84
C ALA A 553 -7.75 25.73 10.67
N SER A 554 -7.62 26.86 11.38
CA SER A 554 -6.39 27.65 11.43
C SER A 554 -6.03 27.89 12.89
N THR A 555 -4.92 27.29 13.31
CA THR A 555 -4.48 27.31 14.71
C THR A 555 -3.04 27.79 14.77
N THR A 556 -2.77 28.75 15.66
CA THR A 556 -1.42 29.24 15.91
C THR A 556 -1.03 28.87 17.33
N ILE A 557 0.06 28.12 17.49
CA ILE A 557 0.59 27.68 18.79
C ILE A 557 2.07 28.01 18.89
N THR A 558 2.62 27.87 20.10
CA THR A 558 4.06 27.72 20.30
C THR A 558 4.24 26.36 20.96
N PRO A 559 4.69 25.33 20.21
CA PRO A 559 4.89 24.01 20.80
C PRO A 559 5.89 24.09 21.96
N SER A 560 5.81 23.16 22.91
CA SER A 560 6.87 22.98 23.91
C SER A 560 8.13 22.45 23.23
N ASN A 561 9.32 22.66 23.82
CA ASN A 561 10.56 22.14 23.23
C ASN A 561 10.51 20.60 23.16
N GLY A 562 10.99 20.04 22.04
CA GLY A 562 11.00 18.60 21.78
C GLY A 562 10.31 18.23 20.47
N GLU A 563 10.17 16.93 20.24
CA GLU A 563 9.50 16.37 19.05
C GLU A 563 7.99 16.36 19.23
N HIS A 564 7.27 16.74 18.19
CA HIS A 564 5.81 16.71 18.13
C HIS A 564 5.36 16.19 16.77
N PHE A 565 4.16 15.63 16.73
CA PHE A 565 3.44 15.44 15.48
C PHE A 565 2.06 16.04 15.55
N TYR A 566 1.58 16.53 14.40
CA TYR A 566 0.24 17.09 14.26
C TYR A 566 -0.46 16.52 13.04
N TYR A 567 -1.71 16.10 13.16
CA TYR A 567 -2.54 15.70 12.02
C TYR A 567 -3.95 16.27 12.15
N ALA A 568 -4.64 16.37 11.02
CA ALA A 568 -6.01 16.88 10.95
C ALA A 568 -7.02 15.75 10.71
N LYS A 569 -8.19 15.88 11.35
CA LYS A 569 -9.39 15.08 11.09
C LYS A 569 -10.54 16.01 10.74
N VAL A 570 -11.30 15.67 9.71
CA VAL A 570 -12.51 16.42 9.30
C VAL A 570 -13.66 15.44 9.17
N THR A 571 -14.75 15.70 9.89
CA THR A 571 -16.03 15.02 9.66
C THR A 571 -16.90 15.90 8.79
N GLN A 572 -17.40 15.35 7.70
CA GLN A 572 -18.27 16.02 6.75
C GLN A 572 -19.72 16.11 7.26
N ASP A 573 -20.53 16.92 6.60
CA ASP A 573 -21.95 17.09 6.89
C ASP A 573 -22.81 15.84 6.69
N ASP A 574 -22.28 14.77 6.07
CA ASP A 574 -22.91 13.45 5.97
C ASP A 574 -22.28 12.39 6.89
N GLY A 575 -21.28 12.78 7.70
CA GLY A 575 -20.56 11.89 8.61
C GLY A 575 -19.35 11.19 8.03
N ASN A 576 -19.03 11.40 6.74
CA ASN A 576 -17.79 10.89 6.18
C ASN A 576 -16.59 11.58 6.83
N ILE A 577 -15.53 10.81 7.07
CA ILE A 577 -14.35 11.30 7.79
C ILE A 577 -13.13 11.32 6.84
N LEU A 578 -12.28 12.32 7.03
CA LEU A 578 -10.97 12.44 6.41
C LEU A 578 -9.88 12.57 7.46
N TRP A 579 -8.70 12.00 7.18
CA TRP A 579 -7.50 12.14 8.01
C TRP A 579 -6.30 12.55 7.14
N SER A 580 -5.61 13.63 7.52
CA SER A 580 -4.36 14.03 6.87
C SER A 580 -3.20 13.16 7.35
N ALA A 581 -2.14 13.02 6.58
CA ALA A 581 -0.86 12.61 7.16
C ALA A 581 -0.43 13.60 8.28
N PRO A 582 0.39 13.16 9.25
CA PRO A 582 0.98 14.07 10.20
C PRO A 582 2.05 14.97 9.56
N VAL A 583 2.30 16.12 10.17
CA VAL A 583 3.61 16.81 10.11
C VAL A 583 4.38 16.49 11.38
N TRP A 584 5.70 16.37 11.30
CA TRP A 584 6.57 16.15 12.46
C TRP A 584 7.47 17.36 12.68
N VAL A 585 7.48 17.87 13.91
CA VAL A 585 8.08 19.15 14.28
C VAL A 585 9.06 18.95 15.41
N SER A 586 10.33 19.29 15.17
CA SER A 586 11.36 19.38 16.21
C SER A 586 11.43 20.82 16.73
N GLN A 587 10.74 21.09 17.84
CA GLN A 587 10.61 22.43 18.42
C GLN A 587 11.79 22.77 19.33
N GLY A 588 12.32 23.98 19.18
CA GLY A 588 13.34 24.50 20.09
C GLY A 588 14.70 23.83 19.92
N ALA A 589 14.89 23.06 18.85
CA ALA A 589 16.21 22.70 18.36
C ALA A 589 16.98 24.01 18.11
N VAL A 590 18.15 24.15 18.75
CA VAL A 590 19.01 25.32 18.59
C VAL A 590 19.35 25.44 17.10
N VAL A 591 19.06 26.59 16.49
CA VAL A 591 19.62 26.94 15.19
C VAL A 591 21.11 27.23 15.43
N GLU A 592 21.94 26.19 15.42
CA GLU A 592 23.36 26.40 15.14
C GLU A 592 23.47 27.00 13.74
N PRO A 593 24.36 27.99 13.51
CA PRO A 593 24.70 28.39 12.14
C PRO A 593 25.18 27.12 11.42
N PRO A 594 24.77 26.89 10.16
CA PRO A 594 24.98 25.58 9.55
C PRO A 594 26.48 25.30 9.53
N PRO A 595 26.98 24.23 10.18
CA PRO A 595 28.14 23.56 9.62
C PRO A 595 27.80 23.23 8.16
N PRO A 596 28.75 23.25 7.20
CA PRO A 596 28.45 22.93 5.82
C PRO A 596 27.61 21.65 5.80
N GLN A 597 26.35 21.75 5.36
CA GLN A 597 25.36 20.72 5.59
C GLN A 597 25.87 19.39 5.03
N PRO A 598 25.85 18.27 5.79
CA PRO A 598 25.71 17.00 5.13
C PRO A 598 24.33 17.04 4.44
N GLN A 599 24.34 17.21 3.12
CA GLN A 599 23.20 16.82 2.29
C GLN A 599 22.76 15.40 2.70
N PRO A 600 21.48 15.01 2.57
CA PRO A 600 21.06 13.64 2.87
C PRO A 600 22.04 12.70 2.18
N GLN A 601 22.86 11.99 2.96
CA GLN A 601 23.72 10.99 2.37
C GLN A 601 22.77 9.85 1.97
N PRO A 602 22.61 9.55 0.67
CA PRO A 602 22.00 8.30 0.30
C PRO A 602 22.85 7.23 0.97
N GLN A 603 22.27 6.45 1.89
CA GLN A 603 22.88 5.15 2.19
C GLN A 603 22.96 4.45 0.84
N PRO A 604 24.16 4.12 0.33
CA PRO A 604 24.27 3.49 -0.96
C PRO A 604 23.52 2.15 -0.84
N GLN A 605 22.37 2.09 -1.49
CA GLN A 605 21.68 0.84 -1.68
C GLN A 605 22.37 0.15 -2.85
N PRO A 606 22.52 -1.18 -2.81
CA PRO A 606 22.92 -1.97 -3.96
C PRO A 606 22.15 -1.53 -5.21
N GLN A 607 22.86 -1.02 -6.23
CA GLN A 607 22.22 -0.51 -7.44
C GLN A 607 22.99 -0.97 -8.68
N GLN A 608 22.26 -1.41 -9.69
CA GLN A 608 22.79 -1.66 -11.04
C GLN A 608 22.73 -0.37 -11.86
N LEU A 609 23.85 0.08 -12.41
CA LEU A 609 23.97 1.34 -13.16
C LEU A 609 23.91 1.18 -14.68
N ILE A 610 24.17 -0.02 -15.22
CA ILE A 610 24.03 -0.30 -16.65
C ILE A 610 22.58 -0.64 -16.97
N LEU A 611 21.99 0.09 -17.92
CA LEU A 611 20.69 -0.22 -18.48
C LEU A 611 20.84 -1.14 -19.70
N ASN A 612 19.89 -2.07 -19.88
CA ASN A 612 19.87 -2.98 -21.04
C ASN A 612 21.21 -3.74 -21.23
N GLY A 613 21.77 -4.25 -20.12
CA GLY A 613 23.08 -4.91 -20.10
C GLY A 613 23.18 -6.20 -20.91
N GLY A 614 22.07 -6.94 -21.03
CA GLY A 614 21.94 -8.13 -21.89
C GLY A 614 21.40 -7.81 -23.29
N PHE A 615 21.29 -6.54 -23.67
CA PHE A 615 20.94 -6.10 -25.04
C PHE A 615 19.56 -6.52 -25.59
N GLU A 616 18.69 -7.14 -24.79
CA GLU A 616 17.37 -7.64 -25.22
C GLU A 616 16.40 -6.55 -25.72
N SER A 617 16.68 -5.28 -25.43
CA SER A 617 15.98 -4.13 -26.02
C SER A 617 16.71 -3.52 -27.22
N GLY A 618 17.52 -4.32 -27.94
CA GLY A 618 18.38 -3.85 -29.02
C GLY A 618 19.40 -2.83 -28.52
N ALA A 619 19.74 -1.83 -29.35
CA ALA A 619 20.71 -0.79 -28.99
C ALA A 619 20.17 0.27 -27.99
N ALA A 620 18.99 0.08 -27.41
CA ALA A 620 18.45 1.03 -26.43
C ALA A 620 19.44 1.25 -25.27
N SER A 621 19.65 2.51 -24.89
CA SER A 621 20.62 2.96 -23.87
C SER A 621 22.11 2.76 -24.23
N TRP A 622 22.43 2.22 -25.39
CA TRP A 622 23.78 2.02 -25.88
C TRP A 622 24.07 2.90 -27.10
N THR A 623 25.28 3.47 -27.16
CA THR A 623 25.81 4.01 -28.40
C THR A 623 26.76 2.99 -28.99
N ALA A 624 26.45 2.49 -30.19
CA ALA A 624 27.23 1.44 -30.83
C ALA A 624 27.46 1.75 -32.32
N SER A 625 28.53 1.18 -32.90
CA SER A 625 28.65 1.07 -34.35
C SER A 625 27.46 0.30 -34.93
N SER A 626 27.06 0.62 -36.16
CA SER A 626 25.90 0.00 -36.80
C SER A 626 26.06 -1.51 -36.89
N GLY A 627 25.06 -2.27 -36.46
CA GLY A 627 25.07 -3.73 -36.50
C GLY A 627 25.75 -4.43 -35.31
N VAL A 628 26.43 -3.69 -34.43
CA VAL A 628 27.11 -4.28 -33.25
C VAL A 628 26.12 -4.92 -32.29
N VAL A 629 25.01 -4.26 -31.97
CA VAL A 629 23.96 -4.88 -31.15
C VAL A 629 23.03 -5.69 -32.05
N THR A 630 23.02 -7.00 -31.89
CA THR A 630 22.40 -7.92 -32.85
C THR A 630 21.87 -9.20 -32.19
N ASN A 631 20.80 -9.76 -32.76
CA ASN A 631 20.28 -11.09 -32.45
C ASN A 631 20.64 -12.13 -33.52
N SER A 632 21.65 -11.87 -34.35
CA SER A 632 22.10 -12.80 -35.38
C SER A 632 22.48 -14.15 -34.78
N ALA A 633 21.94 -15.24 -35.35
CA ALA A 633 22.22 -16.62 -34.96
C ALA A 633 23.64 -17.10 -35.32
N GLY A 634 24.42 -16.31 -36.08
CA GLY A 634 25.78 -16.68 -36.49
C GLY A 634 26.77 -16.84 -35.33
N GLN A 635 26.47 -16.23 -34.17
CA GLN A 635 27.11 -16.51 -32.90
C GLN A 635 26.02 -16.50 -31.82
N ALA A 636 26.06 -17.43 -30.86
CA ALA A 636 25.08 -17.44 -29.78
C ALA A 636 25.31 -16.27 -28.78
N ALA A 637 24.23 -15.72 -28.24
CA ALA A 637 24.29 -14.87 -27.04
C ALA A 637 24.66 -15.72 -25.81
N HIS A 638 25.14 -15.07 -24.75
CA HIS A 638 25.37 -15.73 -23.47
C HIS A 638 24.05 -15.95 -22.74
N GLY A 639 23.25 -14.89 -22.63
CA GLY A 639 21.87 -14.90 -22.13
C GLY A 639 20.92 -14.36 -23.19
N GLY A 640 19.64 -14.77 -23.14
CA GLY A 640 18.63 -14.22 -24.04
C GLY A 640 18.90 -14.47 -25.54
N SER A 641 18.56 -13.49 -26.38
CA SER A 641 18.64 -13.57 -27.85
C SER A 641 19.56 -12.52 -28.47
N TYR A 642 19.84 -11.42 -27.77
CA TYR A 642 20.69 -10.33 -28.26
C TYR A 642 22.06 -10.35 -27.60
N LYS A 643 23.04 -9.73 -28.26
CA LYS A 643 24.40 -9.52 -27.75
C LYS A 643 25.03 -8.33 -28.45
N ALA A 644 26.14 -7.84 -27.92
CA ALA A 644 27.05 -7.01 -28.69
C ALA A 644 28.10 -7.88 -29.39
N TRP A 645 28.14 -7.79 -30.72
CA TRP A 645 29.13 -8.44 -31.57
C TRP A 645 29.97 -7.37 -32.25
N LEU A 646 31.19 -7.17 -31.76
CA LEU A 646 32.17 -6.28 -32.36
C LEU A 646 33.09 -7.08 -33.30
N ASN A 647 33.39 -6.51 -34.47
CA ASN A 647 34.25 -7.10 -35.50
C ASN A 647 33.73 -8.42 -36.08
N GLY A 648 34.61 -9.19 -36.74
CA GLY A 648 34.26 -10.42 -37.45
C GLY A 648 34.11 -10.22 -38.96
N TYR A 649 34.77 -9.22 -39.51
CA TYR A 649 34.69 -8.86 -40.92
C TYR A 649 35.77 -9.52 -41.77
N GLY A 650 36.87 -9.97 -41.17
CA GLY A 650 38.04 -10.46 -41.93
C GLY A 650 38.73 -9.35 -42.74
N ALA A 651 38.52 -8.10 -42.35
CA ALA A 651 39.09 -6.90 -42.94
C ALA A 651 39.23 -5.81 -41.88
N ALA A 652 40.05 -4.80 -42.15
CA ALA A 652 40.35 -3.77 -41.18
C ALA A 652 39.08 -3.01 -40.78
N HIS A 653 38.65 -3.15 -39.53
CA HIS A 653 37.42 -2.57 -39.02
C HIS A 653 37.59 -2.12 -37.57
N THR A 654 36.93 -1.03 -37.19
CA THR A 654 36.85 -0.59 -35.80
C THR A 654 35.41 -0.47 -35.38
N ASP A 655 35.04 -1.21 -34.34
CA ASP A 655 33.73 -1.13 -33.71
C ASP A 655 33.82 -0.56 -32.33
N THR A 656 32.78 0.20 -31.97
CA THR A 656 32.66 0.77 -30.63
C THR A 656 31.30 0.46 -30.05
N LEU A 657 31.27 0.31 -28.74
CA LEU A 657 30.06 0.19 -27.93
C LEU A 657 30.32 0.89 -26.61
N TYR A 658 29.43 1.81 -26.21
CA TYR A 658 29.52 2.41 -24.89
C TYR A 658 28.18 2.82 -24.31
N GLN A 659 28.14 2.88 -22.98
CA GLN A 659 27.10 3.52 -22.20
C GLN A 659 27.75 4.50 -21.22
N GLN A 660 27.13 5.67 -21.06
CA GLN A 660 27.56 6.67 -20.08
C GLN A 660 26.85 6.43 -18.75
N VAL A 661 27.60 6.32 -17.67
CA VAL A 661 27.11 6.01 -16.33
C VAL A 661 27.65 7.02 -15.32
N ALA A 662 26.81 7.43 -14.38
CA ALA A 662 27.22 8.26 -13.25
C ALA A 662 27.43 7.37 -12.02
N ILE A 663 28.68 7.26 -11.55
CA ILE A 663 29.00 6.47 -10.36
C ILE A 663 28.89 7.39 -9.15
N PRO A 664 27.97 7.15 -8.19
CA PRO A 664 27.82 8.01 -7.02
C PRO A 664 29.11 8.07 -6.20
N ALA A 665 29.47 9.27 -5.71
CA ALA A 665 30.62 9.43 -4.81
C ALA A 665 30.44 8.65 -3.51
N ALA A 666 29.19 8.47 -3.08
CA ALA A 666 28.81 7.80 -1.84
C ALA A 666 28.85 6.26 -1.92
N ALA A 667 29.08 5.66 -3.09
CA ALA A 667 29.16 4.20 -3.21
C ALA A 667 30.31 3.64 -2.35
N ALA A 668 30.06 2.58 -1.60
CA ALA A 668 31.09 1.80 -0.90
C ALA A 668 32.00 1.12 -1.92
N SER A 669 31.43 0.48 -2.94
CA SER A 669 32.18 -0.10 -4.07
C SER A 669 31.45 0.09 -5.41
N ALA A 670 32.20 -0.03 -6.50
CA ALA A 670 31.69 -0.06 -7.88
C ALA A 670 32.39 -1.19 -8.65
N THR A 671 31.64 -2.18 -9.13
CA THR A 671 32.17 -3.35 -9.83
C THR A 671 31.53 -3.51 -11.20
N LEU A 672 32.35 -3.38 -12.26
CA LEU A 672 31.96 -3.72 -13.62
C LEU A 672 32.15 -5.22 -13.86
N SER A 673 31.16 -5.86 -14.44
CA SER A 673 31.23 -7.23 -14.95
C SER A 673 30.57 -7.36 -16.32
N PHE A 674 31.02 -8.32 -17.12
CA PHE A 674 30.43 -8.68 -18.42
C PHE A 674 30.90 -10.07 -18.82
N TRP A 675 30.16 -10.71 -19.72
CA TRP A 675 30.56 -11.97 -20.33
C TRP A 675 31.23 -11.72 -21.69
N LEU A 676 32.37 -12.37 -21.92
CA LEU A 676 33.12 -12.24 -23.16
C LEU A 676 33.39 -13.61 -23.78
N LYS A 677 33.10 -13.74 -25.07
CA LYS A 677 33.60 -14.82 -25.94
C LYS A 677 34.39 -14.21 -27.08
N VAL A 678 35.57 -14.76 -27.35
CA VAL A 678 36.38 -14.38 -28.52
C VAL A 678 36.38 -15.55 -29.50
N ALA A 679 35.92 -15.32 -30.72
CA ALA A 679 36.00 -16.29 -31.81
C ALA A 679 36.96 -15.78 -32.87
N SER A 680 37.91 -16.59 -33.31
CA SER A 680 38.94 -16.15 -34.25
C SER A 680 39.41 -17.29 -35.15
N ASP A 681 39.56 -16.97 -36.43
CA ASP A 681 40.15 -17.87 -37.43
C ASP A 681 41.67 -17.69 -37.53
N GLU A 682 42.25 -16.76 -36.77
CA GLU A 682 43.70 -16.58 -36.68
C GLU A 682 44.37 -17.85 -36.12
N SER A 683 45.38 -18.33 -36.86
CA SER A 683 46.13 -19.54 -36.50
C SER A 683 47.38 -19.25 -35.67
N THR A 684 47.78 -17.97 -35.55
CA THR A 684 48.90 -17.56 -34.71
C THR A 684 48.60 -17.79 -33.23
N THR A 685 49.62 -18.15 -32.47
CA THR A 685 49.55 -18.36 -31.02
C THR A 685 50.32 -17.31 -30.22
N SER A 686 51.03 -16.41 -30.91
CA SER A 686 51.95 -15.44 -30.27
C SER A 686 51.70 -13.99 -30.67
N THR A 687 50.96 -13.75 -31.77
CA THR A 687 50.75 -12.40 -32.30
C THR A 687 49.30 -11.95 -32.10
N ALA A 688 49.12 -10.83 -31.39
CA ALA A 688 47.83 -10.18 -31.21
C ALA A 688 47.57 -9.20 -32.36
N TYR A 689 46.91 -9.67 -33.43
CA TYR A 689 46.57 -8.85 -34.58
C TYR A 689 45.32 -8.01 -34.34
N ASP A 690 44.31 -8.63 -33.71
CA ASP A 690 43.01 -8.02 -33.43
C ASP A 690 42.87 -7.81 -31.94
N THR A 691 42.27 -6.69 -31.52
CA THR A 691 42.15 -6.36 -30.10
C THR A 691 40.77 -5.85 -29.72
N LEU A 692 40.31 -6.23 -28.53
CA LEU A 692 39.21 -5.61 -27.83
C LEU A 692 39.76 -4.89 -26.60
N LYS A 693 39.62 -3.57 -26.56
CA LYS A 693 39.96 -2.77 -25.38
C LYS A 693 38.70 -2.49 -24.58
N VAL A 694 38.77 -2.79 -23.29
CA VAL A 694 37.74 -2.44 -22.31
C VAL A 694 38.24 -1.25 -21.51
N GLN A 695 37.55 -0.13 -21.62
CA GLN A 695 38.06 1.16 -21.17
C GLN A 695 37.03 1.89 -20.33
N VAL A 696 37.55 2.68 -19.40
CA VAL A 696 36.81 3.78 -18.79
C VAL A 696 37.25 5.04 -19.52
N ARG A 697 36.30 5.73 -20.15
CA ARG A 697 36.55 7.02 -20.81
C ARG A 697 35.79 8.13 -20.09
N SER A 698 36.27 9.36 -20.22
CA SER A 698 35.54 10.55 -19.76
C SER A 698 34.26 10.75 -20.57
N SER A 699 33.37 11.61 -20.08
CA SER A 699 32.15 12.01 -20.80
C SER A 699 32.42 12.68 -22.15
N THR A 700 33.64 13.17 -22.40
CA THR A 700 34.08 13.75 -23.68
C THR A 700 34.85 12.76 -24.55
N GLY A 701 35.08 11.53 -24.08
CA GLY A 701 35.69 10.44 -24.85
C GLY A 701 37.19 10.23 -24.66
N ALA A 702 37.87 11.03 -23.82
CA ALA A 702 39.27 10.77 -23.48
C ALA A 702 39.42 9.49 -22.64
N VAL A 703 40.42 8.65 -22.94
CA VAL A 703 40.69 7.42 -22.19
C VAL A 703 41.24 7.76 -20.80
N LEU A 704 40.51 7.34 -19.76
CA LEU A 704 40.93 7.49 -18.36
C LEU A 704 41.69 6.26 -17.87
N ALA A 705 41.25 5.07 -18.26
CA ALA A 705 42.00 3.83 -18.10
C ALA A 705 41.59 2.77 -19.13
N THR A 706 42.50 1.84 -19.39
CA THR A 706 42.21 0.58 -20.08
C THR A 706 42.23 -0.53 -19.04
N LEU A 707 41.07 -1.10 -18.73
CA LEU A 707 40.89 -2.14 -17.72
C LEU A 707 41.45 -3.48 -18.20
N ALA A 708 41.27 -3.77 -19.49
CA ALA A 708 41.85 -4.94 -20.14
C ALA A 708 41.98 -4.72 -21.65
N THR A 709 42.90 -5.48 -22.25
CA THR A 709 42.97 -5.68 -23.71
C THR A 709 42.91 -7.19 -23.97
N TYR A 710 41.91 -7.62 -24.71
CA TYR A 710 41.79 -8.98 -25.24
C TYR A 710 42.17 -8.98 -26.71
N SER A 711 42.46 -10.15 -27.27
CA SER A 711 42.87 -10.30 -28.66
C SER A 711 42.43 -11.63 -29.25
N ASN A 712 42.72 -11.84 -30.54
CA ASN A 712 42.60 -13.14 -31.21
C ASN A 712 43.29 -14.30 -30.44
N LEU A 713 44.32 -14.01 -29.64
CA LEU A 713 44.99 -15.01 -28.78
C LEU A 713 44.12 -15.49 -27.60
N ASN A 714 43.04 -14.79 -27.29
CA ASN A 714 42.09 -15.14 -26.23
C ASN A 714 40.91 -15.97 -26.74
N LYS A 715 41.00 -16.56 -27.94
CA LYS A 715 39.91 -17.34 -28.54
C LYS A 715 39.42 -18.46 -27.62
N SER A 716 38.10 -18.58 -27.51
CA SER A 716 37.42 -19.58 -26.69
C SER A 716 36.13 -20.06 -27.35
N SER A 717 35.72 -21.30 -27.05
CA SER A 717 34.44 -21.84 -27.51
C SER A 717 33.24 -21.35 -26.66
N SER A 718 33.49 -20.92 -25.43
CA SER A 718 32.48 -20.45 -24.46
C SER A 718 32.73 -19.02 -24.01
N TYR A 719 31.68 -18.39 -23.46
CA TYR A 719 31.80 -17.13 -22.74
C TYR A 719 32.49 -17.33 -21.40
N ALA A 720 33.21 -16.30 -20.96
CA ALA A 720 33.78 -16.20 -19.62
C ALA A 720 33.48 -14.83 -19.02
N GLN A 721 33.01 -14.80 -17.78
CA GLN A 721 32.78 -13.57 -17.05
C GLN A 721 34.09 -12.86 -16.73
N LYS A 722 34.11 -11.55 -16.93
CA LYS A 722 35.20 -10.62 -16.58
C LYS A 722 34.67 -9.66 -15.54
N SER A 723 35.52 -9.25 -14.60
CA SER A 723 35.15 -8.35 -13.51
C SER A 723 36.29 -7.38 -13.17
N PHE A 724 35.96 -6.11 -12.94
CA PHE A 724 36.90 -5.03 -12.66
C PHE A 724 36.30 -4.07 -11.62
N SER A 725 37.11 -3.66 -10.63
CA SER A 725 36.73 -2.55 -9.74
C SER A 725 36.82 -1.23 -10.49
N LEU A 726 35.80 -0.39 -10.32
CA LEU A 726 35.71 0.99 -10.80
C LEU A 726 35.73 2.01 -9.65
N ASP A 727 36.23 1.63 -8.47
CA ASP A 727 36.21 2.48 -7.27
C ASP A 727 36.94 3.82 -7.47
N ALA A 728 37.94 3.85 -8.36
CA ALA A 728 38.71 5.05 -8.71
C ALA A 728 37.86 6.13 -9.42
N TRP A 729 36.69 5.78 -9.95
CA TRP A 729 35.80 6.69 -10.67
C TRP A 729 34.51 7.01 -9.92
N LYS A 730 34.41 6.64 -8.63
CA LYS A 730 33.32 7.10 -7.77
C LYS A 730 33.27 8.63 -7.76
N GLY A 731 32.05 9.18 -7.87
CA GLY A 731 31.80 10.61 -7.97
C GLY A 731 31.97 11.18 -9.38
N GLN A 732 32.23 10.34 -10.39
CA GLN A 732 32.42 10.79 -11.77
C GLN A 732 31.36 10.19 -12.71
N THR A 733 31.06 10.92 -13.78
CA THR A 733 30.35 10.40 -14.93
C THR A 733 31.34 9.91 -15.97
N VAL A 734 31.33 8.61 -16.23
CA VAL A 734 32.28 7.93 -17.12
C VAL A 734 31.54 7.15 -18.19
N ARG A 735 32.25 6.77 -19.25
CA ARG A 735 31.76 5.86 -20.28
C ARG A 735 32.43 4.51 -20.07
N ILE A 736 31.62 3.46 -19.94
CA ILE A 736 32.10 2.08 -20.06
C ILE A 736 32.16 1.78 -21.55
N HIS A 737 33.37 1.64 -22.08
CA HIS A 737 33.63 1.64 -23.51
C HIS A 737 34.34 0.36 -23.95
N PHE A 738 33.79 -0.29 -24.96
CA PHE A 738 34.38 -1.43 -25.66
C PHE A 738 34.81 -0.94 -27.04
N GLU A 739 36.08 -1.15 -27.38
CA GLU A 739 36.66 -0.79 -28.68
C GLU A 739 37.29 -2.03 -29.30
N GLY A 740 36.64 -2.56 -30.32
CA GLY A 740 37.14 -3.67 -31.12
C GLY A 740 37.87 -3.14 -32.35
N ILE A 741 39.10 -3.61 -32.57
CA ILE A 741 39.92 -3.28 -33.73
C ILE A 741 40.36 -4.60 -34.36
N GLU A 742 39.96 -4.80 -35.60
CA GLU A 742 40.32 -5.95 -36.42
C GLU A 742 41.31 -5.50 -37.50
N GLY A 743 42.30 -6.35 -37.75
CA GLY A 743 43.30 -6.21 -38.80
C GLY A 743 42.74 -6.60 -40.18
N SER A 744 43.62 -6.63 -41.17
CA SER A 744 43.22 -6.54 -42.58
C SER A 744 42.89 -7.87 -43.29
N THR A 745 42.92 -9.04 -42.64
CA THR A 745 43.03 -10.31 -43.39
C THR A 745 42.28 -11.51 -42.83
N VAL A 746 42.22 -11.73 -41.52
CA VAL A 746 41.54 -12.89 -40.91
C VAL A 746 40.59 -12.40 -39.84
N GLN A 747 39.44 -13.06 -39.69
CA GLN A 747 38.40 -12.55 -38.82
C GLN A 747 38.64 -12.86 -37.34
N THR A 748 38.31 -11.88 -36.50
CA THR A 748 38.15 -12.06 -35.06
C THR A 748 36.90 -11.34 -34.57
N SER A 749 35.98 -12.09 -33.97
CA SER A 749 34.75 -11.61 -33.36
C SER A 749 34.90 -11.50 -31.84
N PHE A 750 34.51 -10.35 -31.30
CA PHE A 750 34.43 -10.11 -29.87
C PHE A 750 32.96 -9.98 -29.45
N LEU A 751 32.48 -10.99 -28.72
CA LEU A 751 31.09 -11.10 -28.31
C LEU A 751 30.99 -10.72 -26.83
N VAL A 752 30.30 -9.61 -26.55
CA VAL A 752 30.08 -9.07 -25.22
C VAL A 752 28.60 -9.20 -24.87
N ASP A 753 28.31 -9.67 -23.67
CA ASP A 753 26.95 -9.85 -23.20
C ASP A 753 26.83 -9.66 -21.67
N ASP A 754 25.62 -9.47 -21.17
CA ASP A 754 25.27 -9.34 -19.76
C ASP A 754 26.18 -8.34 -19.00
N VAL A 755 26.30 -7.12 -19.54
CA VAL A 755 27.12 -6.06 -18.94
C VAL A 755 26.42 -5.48 -17.72
N ALA A 756 27.13 -5.42 -16.60
CA ALA A 756 26.62 -4.98 -15.31
C ALA A 756 27.65 -4.11 -14.57
N LEU A 757 27.24 -2.94 -14.08
CA LEU A 757 27.98 -2.12 -13.12
C LEU A 757 27.19 -2.04 -11.81
N ASN A 758 27.55 -2.90 -10.85
CA ASN A 758 26.91 -2.91 -9.54
C ASN A 758 27.66 -1.98 -8.59
N ILE A 759 26.94 -1.09 -7.93
CA ILE A 759 27.44 -0.33 -6.77
C ILE A 759 26.87 -0.90 -5.47
N GLN A 760 27.60 -0.73 -4.39
CA GLN A 760 27.20 -1.06 -3.01
C GLN A 760 27.29 0.16 -2.13
#